data_AF-A0A8J8A4I9-F1
#
_entry.id   AF-A0A8J8A4I9-F1
#
_cell.length_a   1.000
_cell.length_b   1.000
_cell.length_c   1.000
_cell.angle_alpha   90.00
_cell.angle_beta   90.00
_cell.angle_gamma   90.00
#
_symmetry.space_group_name_H-M   'P 1'
#
loop_
_entity.id
_entity.type
_entity.pdbx_description
1 polymer ?
#
loop_
_entity_poly.entity_id
_entity_poly.type
_entity_poly.pdbx_seq_one_letter_code
_entity_poly.pdbx_strand_id
1 'polypeptide(L)'
;MPWTADLIRLAPRETLVGDVIELLKRMGFRDYERVAGRKEWGIDVVAIRDDPIAGIEKVVLAVHPKGLASSRDVNVFADLVNKYRADKGILISPAGFTKDAKVLISREHRGRVVPWDGEKLASLFNNYRMEPPADLVEQLKAETEAGEEKGPLEEFELDAPLLHDFSPEAVLEKVASFAASRYPVKPEEVKLESIAVSLSSAYIFSWSVEGDGEKDRAVVFSEDRIVLRATQDKNLSVPVTRALLNDGSIIRATEREVEVPLSPSEAVFVLKAVAAKELGVPESRVTIHERKKVYVPKEARLEVRVGENLAGARVDLERGEVTFEMNPLPDEYFIERTRDIVRKQTGEEISEYELKRTNGKVKTSGKTGRFSFEVQFNGYTGRLLGMEVLMSDDALSELLRNAYPHGRVINLEKGKKAAIADILLDEGVVVVSVDLTDGSYEEARRLPSPEDAFENARTVIEGNFPLRGLVMESYRVLEHKYLELVLESADGRAVVKVDGSTGDVLDYLVEVTPDRAKEIVSEKYPDFKIKSVEGTETEYTVTAENDRHMVTVRVSRDGKLIEEADRVLRRDLAERMAAEAAKEIDEEAMVRSVTLNENWEVEFAGRTKVGRFVLHRTTGEVLKSDARFTEMAIKESYLAHVREKYKEERPAVERLVLYEERGYVHIKVAGRETLYYARIDTRTGKIISEDRAPTKGITAKLKQLQLDSRYK
;
A
#
# COMPACT_ATOMS: atom_id res chain seq x y z
N MET A 1 37.08 -8.38 20.45
CA MET A 1 37.38 -9.83 20.43
C MET A 1 38.68 -10.01 19.65
N PRO A 2 39.66 -10.81 20.12
CA PRO A 2 40.87 -11.08 19.33
C PRO A 2 40.56 -11.95 18.12
N TRP A 3 41.40 -11.90 17.09
CA TRP A 3 41.34 -12.84 15.97
C TRP A 3 41.58 -14.27 16.46
N THR A 4 40.78 -15.22 15.97
CA THR A 4 40.94 -16.67 16.20
C THR A 4 41.09 -17.39 14.87
N ALA A 5 41.59 -18.63 14.89
CA ALA A 5 41.69 -19.44 13.67
C ALA A 5 40.33 -19.65 12.99
N ASP A 6 39.24 -19.70 13.77
CA ASP A 6 37.88 -19.86 13.25
C ASP A 6 37.37 -18.59 12.55
N LEU A 7 37.65 -17.39 13.10
CA LEU A 7 37.38 -16.13 12.39
C LEU A 7 38.12 -16.05 11.05
N ILE A 8 39.36 -16.52 11.00
CA ILE A 8 40.15 -16.56 9.76
C ILE A 8 39.56 -17.54 8.73
N ARG A 9 38.97 -18.65 9.18
CA ARG A 9 38.31 -19.63 8.29
C ARG A 9 36.99 -19.12 7.74
N LEU A 10 36.23 -18.37 8.54
CA LEU A 10 34.96 -17.76 8.14
C LEU A 10 35.15 -16.56 7.21
N ALA A 11 36.26 -15.84 7.36
CA ALA A 11 36.55 -14.66 6.59
C ALA A 11 36.54 -14.94 5.06
N PRO A 12 35.70 -14.22 4.29
CA PRO A 12 35.74 -14.30 2.83
C PRO A 12 37.13 -13.95 2.32
N ARG A 13 37.54 -14.62 1.25
CA ARG A 13 38.84 -14.38 0.61
C ARG A 13 39.14 -12.91 0.34
N GLU A 14 38.13 -12.16 -0.10
CA GLU A 14 38.26 -10.73 -0.41
C GLU A 14 38.56 -9.90 0.85
N THR A 15 37.89 -10.22 1.96
CA THR A 15 38.13 -9.64 3.28
C THR A 15 39.53 -10.00 3.77
N LEU A 16 39.92 -11.28 3.68
CA LEU A 16 41.27 -11.73 4.05
C LEU A 16 42.37 -11.04 3.22
N VAL A 17 42.16 -10.82 1.92
CA VAL A 17 43.13 -10.09 1.09
C VAL A 17 43.24 -8.63 1.55
N GLY A 18 42.11 -8.00 1.89
CA GLY A 18 42.09 -6.65 2.46
C GLY A 18 42.85 -6.56 3.79
N ASP A 19 42.59 -7.49 4.71
CA ASP A 19 43.24 -7.56 6.01
C ASP A 19 44.73 -7.88 5.87
N VAL A 20 45.12 -8.76 4.95
CA VAL A 20 46.53 -9.04 4.66
C VAL A 20 47.23 -7.80 4.11
N ILE A 21 46.60 -7.02 3.25
CA ILE A 21 47.16 -5.74 2.79
C ILE A 21 47.37 -4.77 3.96
N GLU A 22 46.39 -4.66 4.86
CA GLU A 22 46.50 -3.83 6.06
C GLU A 22 47.59 -4.33 7.02
N LEU A 23 47.73 -5.64 7.18
CA LEU A 23 48.82 -6.26 7.92
C LEU A 23 50.17 -5.89 7.30
N LEU A 24 50.32 -5.97 5.98
CA LEU A 24 51.56 -5.61 5.28
C LEU A 24 51.93 -4.13 5.48
N LYS A 25 50.96 -3.22 5.51
CA LYS A 25 51.18 -1.80 5.88
C LYS A 25 51.80 -1.70 7.28
N ARG A 26 51.19 -2.37 8.26
CA ARG A 26 51.64 -2.35 9.66
C ARG A 26 52.99 -3.06 9.86
N MET A 27 53.33 -4.00 8.99
CA MET A 27 54.63 -4.66 8.94
C MET A 27 55.74 -3.83 8.26
N GLY A 28 55.43 -2.63 7.77
CA GLY A 28 56.39 -1.69 7.20
C GLY A 28 56.80 -1.98 5.75
N PHE A 29 55.91 -2.59 4.94
CA PHE A 29 56.12 -2.68 3.48
C PHE A 29 55.93 -1.28 2.84
N ARG A 30 56.83 -0.90 1.92
CA ARG A 30 56.81 0.41 1.24
C ARG A 30 55.68 0.50 0.22
N ASP A 31 55.59 -0.52 -0.64
CA ASP A 31 54.59 -0.60 -1.71
C ASP A 31 53.86 -1.95 -1.61
N TYR A 32 52.55 -1.92 -1.86
CA TYR A 32 51.74 -3.12 -1.98
C TYR A 32 50.65 -2.85 -3.03
N GLU A 33 50.47 -3.80 -3.94
CA GLU A 33 49.48 -3.72 -5.00
C GLU A 33 48.61 -4.97 -4.96
N ARG A 34 47.30 -4.74 -4.96
CA ARG A 34 46.32 -5.80 -5.12
C ARG A 34 46.24 -6.16 -6.60
N VAL A 35 46.48 -7.41 -6.95
CA VAL A 35 46.46 -7.84 -8.35
C VAL A 35 45.01 -8.05 -8.82
N ALA A 36 44.56 -7.23 -9.78
CA ALA A 36 43.23 -7.36 -10.35
C ALA A 36 43.14 -8.60 -11.26
N GLY A 37 42.19 -9.50 -10.98
CA GLY A 37 41.88 -10.65 -11.85
C GLY A 37 42.76 -11.88 -11.64
N ARG A 38 42.34 -12.78 -10.74
CA ARG A 38 42.99 -14.08 -10.49
C ARG A 38 43.15 -14.95 -11.76
N LYS A 39 42.25 -14.79 -12.75
CA LYS A 39 42.23 -15.59 -13.98
C LYS A 39 43.46 -15.39 -14.88
N GLU A 40 44.17 -14.27 -14.80
CA GLU A 40 45.36 -14.03 -15.64
C GLU A 40 46.69 -14.32 -14.92
N TRP A 41 46.71 -14.27 -13.59
CA TRP A 41 47.93 -13.98 -12.84
C TRP A 41 48.15 -14.82 -11.55
N GLY A 42 47.12 -15.49 -11.01
CA GLY A 42 47.25 -16.54 -9.98
C GLY A 42 47.63 -16.12 -8.55
N ILE A 43 48.13 -14.89 -8.33
CA ILE A 43 48.46 -14.30 -7.02
C ILE A 43 47.48 -13.19 -6.62
N ASP A 44 47.44 -12.83 -5.35
CA ASP A 44 46.50 -11.85 -4.77
C ASP A 44 47.14 -10.49 -4.46
N VAL A 45 48.37 -10.49 -3.96
CA VAL A 45 49.09 -9.27 -3.57
C VAL A 45 50.54 -9.36 -3.99
N VAL A 46 51.07 -8.26 -4.52
CA VAL A 46 52.52 -8.04 -4.67
C VAL A 46 52.92 -6.97 -3.66
N ALA A 47 53.95 -7.22 -2.86
CA ALA A 47 54.42 -6.27 -1.85
C ALA A 47 55.94 -6.12 -1.91
N ILE A 48 56.42 -4.92 -1.59
CA ILE A 48 57.84 -4.56 -1.60
C ILE A 48 58.18 -3.93 -0.27
N ARG A 49 59.29 -4.38 0.34
CA ARG A 49 59.83 -3.83 1.59
C ARG A 49 61.33 -3.64 1.48
N ASP A 50 61.88 -2.71 2.25
CA ASP A 50 63.33 -2.62 2.41
C ASP A 50 63.84 -3.75 3.30
N ASP A 51 64.70 -4.58 2.72
CA ASP A 51 65.48 -5.54 3.47
C ASP A 51 66.83 -4.88 3.85
N PRO A 52 67.21 -4.84 5.13
CA PRO A 52 68.49 -4.27 5.58
C PRO A 52 69.73 -4.91 4.95
N ILE A 53 69.60 -6.11 4.38
CA ILE A 53 70.67 -6.92 3.80
C ILE A 53 70.61 -6.88 2.26
N ALA A 54 69.43 -6.99 1.65
CA ALA A 54 69.24 -7.09 0.20
C ALA A 54 68.83 -5.77 -0.50
N GLY A 55 68.58 -4.69 0.26
CA GLY A 55 68.16 -3.40 -0.27
C GLY A 55 66.65 -3.33 -0.50
N ILE A 56 66.11 -4.15 -1.41
CA ILE A 56 64.67 -4.22 -1.72
C ILE A 56 64.26 -5.69 -1.83
N GLU A 57 63.24 -6.11 -1.08
CA GLU A 57 62.66 -7.46 -1.14
C GLU A 57 61.24 -7.40 -1.71
N LYS A 58 61.00 -8.16 -2.79
CA LYS A 58 59.69 -8.33 -3.42
C LYS A 58 59.05 -9.64 -2.94
N VAL A 59 57.85 -9.55 -2.38
CA VAL A 59 57.07 -10.68 -1.90
C VAL A 59 55.75 -10.78 -2.68
N VAL A 60 55.35 -12.00 -3.05
CA VAL A 60 54.01 -12.26 -3.61
C VAL A 60 53.19 -13.09 -2.65
N LEU A 61 51.90 -12.81 -2.56
CA LEU A 61 50.99 -13.52 -1.67
C LEU A 61 49.82 -14.10 -2.45
N ALA A 62 49.38 -15.29 -2.07
CA ALA A 62 48.15 -15.90 -2.60
C ALA A 62 47.33 -16.52 -1.48
N VAL A 63 46.01 -16.32 -1.54
CA VAL A 63 45.04 -16.90 -0.60
C VAL A 63 44.37 -18.12 -1.24
N HIS A 64 44.59 -19.28 -0.62
CA HIS A 64 44.00 -20.55 -1.00
C HIS A 64 42.49 -20.57 -0.64
N PRO A 65 41.59 -20.86 -1.60
CA PRO A 65 40.18 -20.54 -1.45
C PRO A 65 39.38 -21.51 -0.60
N LYS A 66 39.75 -22.80 -0.51
CA LYS A 66 38.99 -23.84 0.24
C LYS A 66 39.85 -25.06 0.61
N GLY A 67 39.69 -25.59 1.83
CA GLY A 67 40.33 -26.84 2.28
C GLY A 67 41.84 -26.72 2.51
N LEU A 68 42.45 -27.84 2.94
CA LEU A 68 43.90 -27.92 3.15
C LEU A 68 44.66 -27.74 1.82
N ALA A 69 45.67 -26.89 1.80
CA ALA A 69 46.54 -26.71 0.64
C ALA A 69 47.48 -27.93 0.48
N SER A 70 47.50 -28.51 -0.71
CA SER A 70 48.23 -29.74 -1.04
C SER A 70 49.63 -29.45 -1.62
N SER A 71 50.46 -30.49 -1.76
CA SER A 71 51.77 -30.39 -2.41
C SER A 71 51.69 -29.83 -3.85
N ARG A 72 50.59 -30.12 -4.57
CA ARG A 72 50.36 -29.59 -5.91
C ARG A 72 50.18 -28.07 -5.89
N ASP A 73 49.41 -27.56 -4.92
CA ASP A 73 49.12 -26.12 -4.79
C ASP A 73 50.38 -25.33 -4.42
N VAL A 74 51.23 -25.92 -3.57
CA VAL A 74 52.54 -25.36 -3.23
C VAL A 74 53.44 -25.22 -4.46
N ASN A 75 53.52 -26.26 -5.31
CA ASN A 75 54.34 -26.20 -6.53
C ASN A 75 53.82 -25.16 -7.53
N VAL A 76 52.50 -25.12 -7.75
CA VAL A 76 51.88 -24.11 -8.61
C VAL A 76 52.19 -22.69 -8.09
N PHE A 77 52.12 -22.49 -6.78
CA PHE A 77 52.45 -21.19 -6.20
C PHE A 77 53.95 -20.88 -6.31
N ALA A 78 54.84 -21.85 -6.08
CA ALA A 78 56.28 -21.66 -6.25
C ALA A 78 56.66 -21.23 -7.68
N ASP A 79 56.01 -21.81 -8.70
CA ASP A 79 56.17 -21.39 -10.09
C ASP A 79 55.72 -19.94 -10.31
N LEU A 80 54.65 -19.51 -9.64
CA LEU A 80 54.23 -18.11 -9.66
C LEU A 80 55.27 -17.19 -9.01
N VAL A 81 55.84 -17.55 -7.85
CA VAL A 81 56.93 -16.77 -7.21
C VAL A 81 58.06 -16.52 -8.22
N ASN A 82 58.43 -17.53 -9.01
CA ASN A 82 59.45 -17.40 -10.05
C ASN A 82 58.99 -16.55 -11.23
N LYS A 83 57.76 -16.74 -11.72
CA LYS A 83 57.16 -15.94 -12.80
C LYS A 83 57.16 -14.45 -12.48
N TYR A 84 56.85 -14.08 -11.23
CA TYR A 84 56.85 -12.69 -10.79
C TYR A 84 58.22 -12.13 -10.41
N ARG A 85 59.28 -12.95 -10.51
CA ARG A 85 60.63 -12.62 -10.05
C ARG A 85 60.62 -12.05 -8.62
N ALA A 86 59.76 -12.61 -7.77
CA ALA A 86 59.71 -12.26 -6.37
C ALA A 86 60.85 -12.95 -5.62
N ASP A 87 61.29 -12.40 -4.50
CA ASP A 87 62.30 -12.97 -3.61
C ASP A 87 61.70 -14.05 -2.70
N LYS A 88 60.43 -13.87 -2.30
CA LYS A 88 59.65 -14.85 -1.53
C LYS A 88 58.18 -14.88 -1.94
N GLY A 89 57.54 -16.01 -1.69
CA GLY A 89 56.09 -16.17 -1.78
C GLY A 89 55.48 -16.51 -0.43
N ILE A 90 54.37 -15.90 -0.06
CA ILE A 90 53.56 -16.29 1.09
C ILE A 90 52.28 -16.96 0.59
N LEU A 91 52.13 -18.25 0.89
CA LEU A 91 50.90 -18.98 0.59
C LEU A 91 50.05 -18.98 1.86
N ILE A 92 48.85 -18.42 1.77
CA ILE A 92 47.91 -18.31 2.87
C ILE A 92 46.84 -19.39 2.69
N SER A 93 46.68 -20.26 3.69
CA SER A 93 45.64 -21.30 3.69
C SER A 93 44.89 -21.30 5.03
N PRO A 94 43.69 -20.69 5.10
CA PRO A 94 42.91 -20.61 6.35
C PRO A 94 42.64 -21.96 7.02
N ALA A 95 42.41 -23.02 6.22
CA ALA A 95 42.19 -24.38 6.73
C ALA A 95 43.48 -25.13 7.08
N GLY A 96 44.65 -24.64 6.65
CA GLY A 96 45.97 -25.25 6.87
C GLY A 96 46.57 -25.94 5.65
N PHE A 97 47.60 -26.77 5.87
CA PHE A 97 48.36 -27.46 4.83
C PHE A 97 48.40 -28.96 5.12
N THR A 98 48.38 -29.80 4.08
CA THR A 98 48.56 -31.24 4.23
C THR A 98 49.98 -31.57 4.72
N LYS A 99 50.17 -32.76 5.34
CA LYS A 99 51.47 -33.16 5.92
C LYS A 99 52.59 -33.18 4.86
N ASP A 100 52.29 -33.71 3.67
CA ASP A 100 53.17 -33.74 2.51
C ASP A 100 53.52 -32.34 2.01
N ALA A 101 52.55 -31.42 1.95
CA ALA A 101 52.80 -30.03 1.54
C ALA A 101 53.76 -29.30 2.49
N LYS A 102 53.59 -29.48 3.81
CA LYS A 102 54.52 -28.92 4.82
C LYS A 102 55.94 -29.47 4.65
N VAL A 103 56.07 -30.77 4.39
CA VAL A 103 57.37 -31.41 4.12
C VAL A 103 58.01 -30.83 2.85
N LEU A 104 57.24 -30.71 1.76
CA LEU A 104 57.70 -30.15 0.49
C LEU A 104 58.25 -28.72 0.65
N ILE A 105 57.49 -27.84 1.33
CA ILE A 105 57.94 -26.46 1.61
C ILE A 105 59.24 -26.46 2.41
N SER A 106 59.37 -27.33 3.41
CA SER A 106 60.55 -27.38 4.29
C SER A 106 61.82 -27.91 3.61
N ARG A 107 61.68 -28.72 2.55
CA ARG A 107 62.80 -29.39 1.86
C ARG A 107 63.20 -28.70 0.56
N GLU A 108 62.22 -28.42 -0.31
CA GLU A 108 62.48 -28.00 -1.69
C GLU A 108 62.28 -26.49 -1.89
N HIS A 109 61.31 -25.90 -1.19
CA HIS A 109 60.99 -24.46 -1.30
C HIS A 109 61.36 -23.67 -0.05
N ARG A 110 62.33 -24.16 0.73
CA ARG A 110 62.67 -23.63 2.06
C ARG A 110 63.12 -22.17 1.97
N GLY A 111 62.43 -21.28 2.69
CA GLY A 111 62.72 -19.85 2.69
C GLY A 111 62.25 -19.11 1.43
N ARG A 112 61.86 -19.85 0.38
CA ARG A 112 61.30 -19.32 -0.87
C ARG A 112 59.78 -19.22 -0.82
N VAL A 113 59.11 -20.25 -0.28
CA VAL A 113 57.67 -20.24 0.02
C VAL A 113 57.48 -20.29 1.52
N VAL A 114 56.67 -19.38 2.06
CA VAL A 114 56.35 -19.25 3.49
C VAL A 114 54.88 -19.60 3.69
N PRO A 115 54.55 -20.65 4.46
CA PRO A 115 53.17 -21.04 4.71
C PRO A 115 52.57 -20.23 5.86
N TRP A 116 51.45 -19.58 5.63
CA TRP A 116 50.62 -18.96 6.67
C TRP A 116 49.30 -19.73 6.77
N ASP A 117 49.12 -20.48 7.85
CA ASP A 117 47.85 -21.12 8.18
C ASP A 117 46.96 -20.21 9.05
N GLY A 118 45.73 -20.65 9.33
CA GLY A 118 44.75 -19.86 10.08
C GLY A 118 45.24 -19.44 11.48
N GLU A 119 45.96 -20.32 12.18
CA GLU A 119 46.57 -20.00 13.48
C GLU A 119 47.67 -18.94 13.34
N LYS A 120 48.56 -19.10 12.36
CA LYS A 120 49.63 -18.13 12.11
C LYS A 120 49.07 -16.76 11.72
N LEU A 121 48.02 -16.71 10.90
CA LEU A 121 47.41 -15.47 10.46
C LEU A 121 46.67 -14.74 11.60
N ALA A 122 45.92 -15.48 12.42
CA ALA A 122 45.28 -14.93 13.61
C ALA A 122 46.31 -14.36 14.60
N SER A 123 47.42 -15.07 14.82
CA SER A 123 48.53 -14.59 15.64
C SER A 123 49.13 -13.30 15.07
N LEU A 124 49.36 -13.22 13.75
CA LEU A 124 49.88 -12.01 13.12
C LEU A 124 48.93 -10.82 13.27
N PHE A 125 47.64 -10.99 12.96
CA PHE A 125 46.66 -9.90 13.11
C PHE A 125 46.57 -9.39 14.55
N ASN A 126 46.56 -10.29 15.54
CA ASN A 126 46.57 -9.89 16.95
C ASN A 126 47.86 -9.18 17.35
N ASN A 127 49.03 -9.67 16.92
CA ASN A 127 50.33 -9.05 17.24
C ASN A 127 50.43 -7.62 16.69
N TYR A 128 49.83 -7.36 15.52
CA TYR A 128 49.78 -6.04 14.91
C TYR A 128 48.53 -5.23 15.29
N ARG A 129 47.81 -5.65 16.35
CA ARG A 129 46.63 -4.98 16.92
C ARG A 129 45.55 -4.66 15.88
N MET A 130 45.32 -5.60 14.96
CA MET A 130 44.21 -5.51 14.03
C MET A 130 42.94 -6.05 14.69
N GLU A 131 41.83 -5.35 14.53
CA GLU A 131 40.53 -5.78 15.05
C GLU A 131 39.78 -6.59 13.98
N PRO A 132 39.08 -7.67 14.36
CA PRO A 132 38.25 -8.41 13.42
C PRO A 132 37.05 -7.55 12.98
N PRO A 133 36.66 -7.61 11.69
CA PRO A 133 35.46 -6.94 11.19
C PRO A 133 34.20 -7.29 11.99
N ALA A 134 33.35 -6.30 12.28
CA ALA A 134 32.18 -6.46 13.14
C ALA A 134 31.17 -7.47 12.59
N ASP A 135 31.01 -7.51 11.27
CA ASP A 135 30.19 -8.47 10.53
C ASP A 135 30.68 -9.91 10.69
N LEU A 136 31.99 -10.15 10.72
CA LEU A 136 32.56 -11.48 10.98
C LEU A 136 32.39 -11.90 12.44
N VAL A 137 32.49 -10.94 13.36
CA VAL A 137 32.22 -11.18 14.79
C VAL A 137 30.74 -11.49 15.02
N GLU A 138 29.83 -10.79 14.34
CA GLU A 138 28.40 -11.06 14.37
C GLU A 138 28.05 -12.38 13.69
N GLN A 139 28.68 -12.74 12.57
CA GLN A 139 28.51 -14.05 11.93
C GLN A 139 29.00 -15.18 12.81
N LEU A 140 30.19 -15.06 13.41
CA LEU A 140 30.68 -16.06 14.36
C LEU A 140 29.76 -16.12 15.57
N LYS A 141 29.31 -14.98 16.12
CA LYS A 141 28.32 -14.97 17.21
C LYS A 141 27.01 -15.61 16.79
N ALA A 142 26.52 -15.37 15.58
CA ALA A 142 25.32 -15.99 15.03
C ALA A 142 25.50 -17.49 14.80
N GLU A 143 26.67 -17.98 14.38
CA GLU A 143 26.99 -19.41 14.29
C GLU A 143 27.23 -20.05 15.67
N THR A 144 27.70 -19.26 16.65
CA THR A 144 27.90 -19.72 18.03
C THR A 144 26.59 -19.69 18.84
N GLU A 145 25.68 -18.76 18.54
CA GLU A 145 24.33 -18.62 19.10
C GLU A 145 23.31 -19.54 18.40
N ALA A 146 23.46 -19.76 17.08
CA ALA A 146 22.78 -20.83 16.33
C ALA A 146 23.56 -22.14 16.42
N GLY A 147 24.10 -22.42 17.61
CA GLY A 147 25.10 -23.44 17.85
C GLY A 147 24.87 -24.72 17.04
N GLU A 148 25.93 -25.24 16.44
CA GLU A 148 26.12 -26.68 16.52
C GLU A 148 26.14 -27.01 18.02
N GLU A 149 24.94 -27.23 18.58
CA GLU A 149 24.77 -28.12 19.71
C GLU A 149 25.60 -29.34 19.33
N LYS A 150 26.76 -29.53 19.96
CA LYS A 150 27.18 -30.89 20.25
C LYS A 150 25.97 -31.48 20.93
N GLY A 151 25.17 -32.23 20.17
CA GLY A 151 23.96 -32.82 20.69
C GLY A 151 24.32 -33.61 21.94
N PRO A 152 23.34 -33.92 22.80
CA PRO A 152 23.54 -34.65 24.05
C PRO A 152 24.02 -36.11 23.87
N LEU A 153 24.54 -36.43 22.68
CA LEU A 153 24.87 -37.76 22.20
C LEU A 153 26.38 -37.95 22.25
N GLU A 154 26.79 -38.97 22.97
CA GLU A 154 28.15 -39.49 22.98
C GLU A 154 28.29 -40.61 21.94
N GLU A 155 29.49 -40.77 21.40
CA GLU A 155 29.82 -41.89 20.52
C GLU A 155 30.27 -43.09 21.35
N PHE A 156 29.55 -44.20 21.24
CA PHE A 156 29.93 -45.48 21.83
C PHE A 156 30.46 -46.42 20.76
N GLU A 157 31.73 -46.80 20.88
CA GLU A 157 32.31 -47.88 20.11
C GLU A 157 31.84 -49.25 20.64
N LEU A 158 31.27 -50.06 19.76
CA LEU A 158 30.83 -51.42 20.04
C LEU A 158 31.90 -52.42 19.60
N ASP A 159 32.18 -53.42 20.44
CA ASP A 159 33.09 -54.55 20.20
C ASP A 159 32.58 -55.54 19.14
N ALA A 160 31.39 -55.29 18.59
CA ALA A 160 30.74 -56.10 17.57
C ALA A 160 29.85 -55.20 16.70
N PRO A 161 29.60 -55.56 15.43
CA PRO A 161 28.75 -54.78 14.55
C PRO A 161 27.28 -54.87 14.95
N LEU A 162 26.50 -53.86 14.53
CA LEU A 162 25.04 -53.92 14.62
C LEU A 162 24.46 -54.85 13.53
N LEU A 163 23.46 -55.64 13.91
CA LEU A 163 22.65 -56.39 12.94
C LEU A 163 21.77 -55.43 12.14
N HIS A 164 21.01 -54.57 12.83
CA HIS A 164 20.18 -53.52 12.22
C HIS A 164 20.75 -52.13 12.54
N ASP A 165 20.68 -51.20 11.58
CA ASP A 165 21.20 -49.85 11.79
C ASP A 165 20.39 -49.09 12.85
N PHE A 166 21.07 -48.24 13.59
CA PHE A 166 20.48 -47.35 14.57
C PHE A 166 20.92 -45.92 14.28
N SER A 167 19.96 -45.01 14.11
CA SER A 167 20.19 -43.57 13.97
C SER A 167 19.29 -42.83 14.96
N PRO A 168 19.86 -42.08 15.92
CA PRO A 168 19.10 -41.22 16.82
C PRO A 168 18.21 -40.22 16.08
N GLU A 169 18.69 -39.70 14.96
CA GLU A 169 17.97 -38.73 14.13
C GLU A 169 16.71 -39.35 13.53
N ALA A 170 16.81 -40.57 12.97
CA ALA A 170 15.67 -41.30 12.43
C ALA A 170 14.64 -41.66 13.53
N VAL A 171 15.14 -41.99 14.74
CA VAL A 171 14.27 -42.26 15.89
C VAL A 171 13.57 -40.99 16.36
N LEU A 172 14.28 -39.87 16.44
CA LEU A 172 13.72 -38.57 16.81
C LEU A 172 12.66 -38.11 15.79
N GLU A 173 12.93 -38.22 14.49
CA GLU A 173 11.98 -37.85 13.43
C GLU A 173 10.66 -38.63 13.56
N LYS A 174 10.78 -39.92 13.88
CA LYS A 174 9.63 -40.79 14.13
C LYS A 174 8.84 -40.37 15.37
N VAL A 175 9.54 -40.05 16.45
CA VAL A 175 8.94 -39.54 17.71
C VAL A 175 8.25 -38.20 17.48
N ALA A 176 8.91 -37.27 16.78
CA ALA A 176 8.38 -35.94 16.46
C ALA A 176 7.12 -36.02 15.59
N SER A 177 7.14 -36.88 14.58
CA SER A 177 5.98 -37.15 13.71
C SER A 177 4.80 -37.74 14.51
N PHE A 178 5.09 -38.68 15.42
CA PHE A 178 4.06 -39.28 16.27
C PHE A 178 3.48 -38.26 17.26
N ALA A 179 4.31 -37.43 17.89
CA ALA A 179 3.89 -36.37 18.80
C ALA A 179 2.95 -35.37 18.09
N ALA A 180 3.30 -34.92 16.89
CA ALA A 180 2.48 -34.01 16.08
C ALA A 180 1.13 -34.60 15.67
N SER A 181 1.02 -35.93 15.57
CA SER A 181 -0.25 -36.60 15.24
C SER A 181 -1.24 -36.66 16.42
N ARG A 182 -0.74 -36.58 17.66
CA ARG A 182 -1.55 -36.74 18.89
C ARG A 182 -1.74 -35.46 19.68
N TYR A 183 -0.80 -34.53 19.59
CA TYR A 183 -0.77 -33.28 20.34
C TYR A 183 -0.71 -32.09 19.38
N PRO A 184 -1.16 -30.89 19.77
CA PRO A 184 -1.09 -29.69 18.93
C PRO A 184 0.34 -29.13 18.87
N VAL A 185 1.31 -29.94 18.44
CA VAL A 185 2.75 -29.62 18.38
C VAL A 185 3.27 -29.84 16.97
N LYS A 186 4.24 -29.05 16.54
CA LYS A 186 4.91 -29.27 15.26
C LYS A 186 6.12 -30.18 15.45
N PRO A 187 6.49 -31.02 14.45
CA PRO A 187 7.67 -31.88 14.55
C PRO A 187 8.96 -31.10 14.84
N GLU A 188 9.11 -29.92 14.23
CA GLU A 188 10.24 -28.99 14.40
C GLU A 188 10.33 -28.38 15.82
N GLU A 189 9.26 -28.46 16.64
CA GLU A 189 9.29 -28.02 18.03
C GLU A 189 9.84 -29.09 18.99
N VAL A 190 10.06 -30.32 18.50
CA VAL A 190 10.54 -31.46 19.28
C VAL A 190 12.07 -31.58 19.12
N LYS A 191 12.79 -31.32 20.20
CA LYS A 191 14.25 -31.41 20.28
C LYS A 191 14.68 -32.53 21.21
N LEU A 192 15.78 -33.19 20.89
CA LEU A 192 16.31 -34.29 21.69
C LEU A 192 17.10 -33.75 22.89
N GLU A 193 16.71 -34.15 24.11
CA GLU A 193 17.48 -33.87 25.34
C GLU A 193 18.33 -35.07 25.73
N SER A 194 17.79 -36.28 25.61
CA SER A 194 18.53 -37.51 25.91
C SER A 194 17.96 -38.70 25.13
N ILE A 195 18.83 -39.67 24.80
CA ILE A 195 18.40 -40.97 24.27
C ILE A 195 19.19 -42.11 24.93
N ALA A 196 18.48 -43.01 25.58
CA ALA A 196 19.01 -44.28 26.07
C ALA A 196 18.62 -45.40 25.12
N VAL A 197 19.60 -46.19 24.67
CA VAL A 197 19.36 -47.32 23.75
C VAL A 197 19.68 -48.65 24.41
N SER A 198 18.74 -49.58 24.36
CA SER A 198 18.92 -50.96 24.81
C SER A 198 19.29 -51.84 23.62
N LEU A 199 20.46 -52.47 23.71
CA LEU A 199 21.00 -53.42 22.74
C LEU A 199 20.93 -54.83 23.31
N SER A 200 20.69 -55.83 22.46
CA SER A 200 20.74 -57.25 22.84
C SER A 200 21.80 -57.97 22.02
N SER A 201 22.64 -58.80 22.65
CA SER A 201 23.63 -59.59 21.92
C SER A 201 22.99 -60.75 21.17
N ALA A 202 23.38 -60.97 19.93
CA ALA A 202 23.03 -62.15 19.14
C ALA A 202 24.27 -62.71 18.45
N TYR A 203 24.17 -63.91 17.87
CA TYR A 203 25.29 -64.57 17.20
C TYR A 203 24.91 -65.03 15.80
N ILE A 204 25.77 -64.69 14.83
CA ILE A 204 25.72 -65.20 13.47
C ILE A 204 26.65 -66.41 13.38
N PHE A 205 26.15 -67.53 12.88
CA PHE A 205 26.92 -68.76 12.69
C PHE A 205 26.91 -69.19 11.23
N SER A 206 28.08 -69.40 10.64
CA SER A 206 28.21 -70.07 9.34
C SER A 206 28.25 -71.58 9.59
N TRP A 207 27.29 -72.34 9.07
CA TRP A 207 27.15 -73.77 9.34
C TRP A 207 26.99 -74.61 8.07
N SER A 208 27.30 -75.90 8.15
CA SER A 208 27.00 -76.90 7.12
C SER A 208 26.70 -78.27 7.72
N VAL A 209 26.05 -79.13 6.95
CA VAL A 209 25.88 -80.56 7.28
C VAL A 209 26.92 -81.40 6.56
N GLU A 210 27.62 -82.26 7.30
CA GLU A 210 28.54 -83.26 6.71
C GLU A 210 27.77 -84.26 5.84
N GLY A 211 28.17 -84.41 4.57
CA GLY A 211 27.63 -85.39 3.63
C GLY A 211 26.58 -84.87 2.64
N ASP A 212 25.66 -84.00 3.08
CA ASP A 212 24.53 -83.52 2.25
C ASP A 212 24.79 -82.16 1.55
N GLY A 213 25.89 -81.47 1.86
CA GLY A 213 26.32 -80.25 1.18
C GLY A 213 25.48 -79.00 1.48
N GLU A 214 24.41 -79.11 2.28
CA GLU A 214 23.62 -77.96 2.73
C GLU A 214 24.45 -77.09 3.68
N LYS A 215 24.49 -75.80 3.37
CA LYS A 215 25.21 -74.77 4.13
C LYS A 215 24.46 -73.46 4.09
N ASP A 216 24.41 -72.77 5.21
CA ASP A 216 23.80 -71.45 5.31
C ASP A 216 24.40 -70.70 6.52
N ARG A 217 23.84 -69.55 6.85
CA ARG A 217 24.13 -68.79 8.05
C ARG A 217 22.91 -68.79 8.95
N ALA A 218 23.11 -68.99 10.24
CA ALA A 218 22.06 -68.86 11.23
C ALA A 218 22.24 -67.58 12.06
N VAL A 219 21.15 -67.02 12.57
CA VAL A 219 21.18 -65.98 13.61
C VAL A 219 20.47 -66.50 14.85
N VAL A 220 21.18 -66.53 15.97
CA VAL A 220 20.66 -66.95 17.28
C VAL A 220 20.48 -65.70 18.14
N PHE A 221 19.23 -65.34 18.43
CA PHE A 221 18.89 -64.18 19.25
C PHE A 221 18.68 -64.57 20.73
N SER A 222 18.07 -65.73 20.97
CA SER A 222 17.84 -66.32 22.30
C SER A 222 17.55 -67.83 22.15
N GLU A 223 17.31 -68.56 23.24
CA GLU A 223 16.97 -70.00 23.22
C GLU A 223 15.75 -70.30 22.34
N ASP A 224 14.78 -69.38 22.33
CA ASP A 224 13.49 -69.56 21.63
C ASP A 224 13.41 -68.85 20.28
N ARG A 225 14.41 -68.04 19.91
CA ARG A 225 14.39 -67.22 18.68
C ARG A 225 15.65 -67.43 17.86
N ILE A 226 15.57 -68.37 16.92
CA ILE A 226 16.66 -68.75 16.01
C ILE A 226 16.15 -68.75 14.58
N VAL A 227 16.95 -68.19 13.67
CA VAL A 227 16.72 -68.28 12.23
C VAL A 227 17.84 -69.10 11.62
N LEU A 228 17.55 -70.34 11.20
CA LEU A 228 18.56 -71.30 10.75
C LEU A 228 19.14 -70.97 9.35
N ARG A 229 18.29 -70.51 8.42
CA ARG A 229 18.65 -70.14 7.04
C ARG A 229 18.54 -68.61 6.82
N ALA A 230 19.36 -67.84 7.52
CA ALA A 230 19.29 -66.39 7.54
C ALA A 230 19.66 -65.73 6.20
N THR A 231 20.38 -66.41 5.29
CA THR A 231 20.64 -65.87 3.94
C THR A 231 19.42 -65.94 3.03
N GLN A 232 18.43 -66.77 3.38
CA GLN A 232 17.15 -66.91 2.67
C GLN A 232 16.03 -66.10 3.32
N ASP A 233 16.26 -65.60 4.54
CA ASP A 233 15.30 -64.77 5.26
C ASP A 233 15.25 -63.35 4.65
N LYS A 234 14.03 -62.89 4.37
CA LYS A 234 13.79 -61.60 3.71
C LYS A 234 14.30 -60.42 4.52
N ASN A 235 14.31 -60.52 5.85
CA ASN A 235 14.65 -59.44 6.76
C ASN A 235 16.10 -59.52 7.27
N LEU A 236 16.75 -60.69 7.16
CA LEU A 236 18.10 -60.91 7.70
C LEU A 236 19.18 -61.12 6.64
N SER A 237 18.85 -61.51 5.41
CA SER A 237 19.84 -61.81 4.36
C SER A 237 20.85 -60.68 4.11
N VAL A 238 20.37 -59.43 4.03
CA VAL A 238 21.19 -58.23 3.85
C VAL A 238 21.91 -57.82 5.15
N PRO A 239 21.20 -57.65 6.30
CA PRO A 239 21.82 -57.38 7.61
C PRO A 239 22.96 -58.33 7.99
N VAL A 240 22.76 -59.64 7.83
CA VAL A 240 23.74 -60.67 8.17
C VAL A 240 24.98 -60.56 7.29
N THR A 241 24.80 -60.37 5.99
CA THR A 241 25.92 -60.21 5.05
C THR A 241 26.74 -58.96 5.38
N ARG A 242 26.08 -57.84 5.71
CA ARG A 242 26.74 -56.60 6.11
C ARG A 242 27.46 -56.72 7.46
N ALA A 243 26.84 -57.35 8.46
CA ALA A 243 27.45 -57.54 9.77
C ALA A 243 28.71 -58.41 9.69
N LEU A 244 28.76 -59.40 8.78
CA LEU A 244 29.95 -60.22 8.58
C LEU A 244 31.13 -59.44 7.98
N LEU A 245 30.88 -58.39 7.20
CA LEU A 245 31.92 -57.53 6.60
C LEU A 245 32.53 -56.51 7.55
N ASN A 246 31.91 -56.23 8.69
CA ASN A 246 32.32 -55.19 9.64
C ASN A 246 32.69 -55.81 10.99
N ASP A 247 33.76 -55.35 11.65
CA ASP A 247 34.18 -55.93 12.93
C ASP A 247 33.69 -55.16 14.16
N GLY A 248 33.10 -53.98 13.95
CA GLY A 248 32.54 -53.13 15.01
C GLY A 248 31.51 -52.16 14.45
N SER A 249 30.91 -51.37 15.33
CA SER A 249 30.00 -50.28 14.97
C SER A 249 30.09 -49.16 15.98
N ILE A 250 29.78 -47.94 15.54
CA ILE A 250 29.68 -46.77 16.40
C ILE A 250 28.21 -46.41 16.48
N ILE A 251 27.71 -46.20 17.70
CA ILE A 251 26.37 -45.64 17.93
C ILE A 251 26.48 -44.31 18.64
N ARG A 252 25.52 -43.43 18.38
CA ARG A 252 25.38 -42.15 19.08
C ARG A 252 24.23 -42.27 20.06
N ALA A 253 24.46 -42.06 21.35
CA ALA A 253 23.41 -42.10 22.37
C ALA A 253 23.86 -41.31 23.60
N THR A 254 22.94 -40.98 24.51
CA THR A 254 23.31 -40.45 25.83
C THR A 254 23.68 -41.59 26.78
N GLU A 255 23.00 -42.72 26.67
CA GLU A 255 23.25 -43.93 27.47
C GLU A 255 23.06 -45.20 26.62
N ARG A 256 23.80 -46.27 26.95
CA ARG A 256 23.60 -47.60 26.36
C ARG A 256 23.47 -48.68 27.42
N GLU A 257 22.51 -49.57 27.21
CA GLU A 257 22.35 -50.79 27.99
C GLU A 257 22.54 -52.01 27.08
N VAL A 258 23.29 -53.01 27.53
CA VAL A 258 23.52 -54.24 26.76
C VAL A 258 23.00 -55.44 27.52
N GLU A 259 21.99 -56.08 26.97
CA GLU A 259 21.44 -57.33 27.44
C GLU A 259 22.13 -58.51 26.73
N VAL A 260 22.52 -59.54 27.48
CA VAL A 260 23.20 -60.73 26.94
C VAL A 260 22.32 -61.95 27.22
N PRO A 261 21.38 -62.29 26.32
CA PRO A 261 20.41 -63.38 26.55
C PRO A 261 21.06 -64.77 26.59
N LEU A 262 22.17 -64.94 25.87
CA LEU A 262 22.91 -66.19 25.78
C LEU A 262 24.42 -65.93 25.77
N SER A 263 25.17 -66.78 26.44
CA SER A 263 26.61 -66.84 26.26
C SER A 263 26.99 -67.37 24.87
N PRO A 264 28.22 -67.09 24.39
CA PRO A 264 28.67 -67.58 23.10
C PRO A 264 28.71 -69.12 22.97
N SER A 265 28.77 -69.83 24.10
CA SER A 265 28.78 -71.30 24.15
C SER A 265 27.37 -71.87 24.13
N GLU A 266 26.44 -71.29 24.91
CA GLU A 266 25.02 -71.69 24.90
C GLU A 266 24.41 -71.52 23.50
N ALA A 267 24.74 -70.44 22.80
CA ALA A 267 24.29 -70.21 21.43
C ALA A 267 24.72 -71.31 20.43
N VAL A 268 25.85 -71.99 20.67
CA VAL A 268 26.30 -73.13 19.86
C VAL A 268 25.43 -74.37 20.10
N PHE A 269 25.16 -74.68 21.36
CA PHE A 269 24.30 -75.82 21.71
C PHE A 269 22.88 -75.62 21.21
N VAL A 270 22.34 -74.42 21.41
CA VAL A 270 21.02 -74.00 20.92
C VAL A 270 20.93 -74.15 19.40
N LEU A 271 21.92 -73.63 18.65
CA LEU A 271 21.96 -73.77 17.19
C LEU A 271 22.01 -75.23 16.75
N LYS A 272 22.92 -76.04 17.31
CA LYS A 272 23.08 -77.44 16.90
C LYS A 272 21.84 -78.25 17.17
N ALA A 273 21.20 -78.07 18.33
CA ALA A 273 19.96 -78.75 18.68
C ALA A 273 18.82 -78.40 17.70
N VAL A 274 18.66 -77.11 17.35
CA VAL A 274 17.62 -76.67 16.39
C VAL A 274 17.93 -77.12 14.97
N ALA A 275 19.17 -76.97 14.50
CA ALA A 275 19.59 -77.41 13.17
C ALA A 275 19.44 -78.91 12.98
N ALA A 276 19.86 -79.71 13.97
CA ALA A 276 19.70 -81.17 13.98
C ALA A 276 18.24 -81.58 13.86
N LYS A 277 17.37 -80.93 14.64
CA LYS A 277 15.92 -81.20 14.65
C LYS A 277 15.25 -80.80 13.33
N GLU A 278 15.55 -79.63 12.79
CA GLU A 278 14.94 -79.13 11.54
C GLU A 278 15.41 -79.91 10.30
N LEU A 279 16.69 -80.30 10.27
CA LEU A 279 17.31 -81.00 9.13
C LEU A 279 17.24 -82.54 9.26
N GLY A 280 16.78 -83.07 10.40
CA GLY A 280 16.65 -84.51 10.63
C GLY A 280 17.99 -85.25 10.75
N VAL A 281 19.04 -84.57 11.21
CA VAL A 281 20.40 -85.12 11.35
C VAL A 281 20.87 -85.09 12.81
N PRO A 282 21.79 -85.97 13.25
CA PRO A 282 22.40 -85.84 14.58
C PRO A 282 23.17 -84.51 14.74
N GLU A 283 23.16 -83.92 15.94
CA GLU A 283 23.88 -82.67 16.25
C GLU A 283 25.38 -82.71 15.90
N SER A 284 26.00 -83.90 15.97
CA SER A 284 27.40 -84.11 15.61
C SER A 284 27.70 -83.91 14.13
N ARG A 285 26.69 -84.01 13.24
CA ARG A 285 26.84 -83.77 11.79
C ARG A 285 26.71 -82.30 11.39
N VAL A 286 26.21 -81.44 12.29
CA VAL A 286 26.16 -80.00 12.07
C VAL A 286 27.51 -79.40 12.43
N THR A 287 28.23 -78.92 11.43
CA THR A 287 29.54 -78.27 11.58
C THR A 287 29.36 -76.76 11.55
N ILE A 288 29.93 -76.08 12.54
CA ILE A 288 30.00 -74.62 12.60
C ILE A 288 31.40 -74.21 12.18
N HIS A 289 31.50 -73.41 11.12
CA HIS A 289 32.77 -72.94 10.56
C HIS A 289 33.22 -71.63 11.16
N GLU A 290 32.27 -70.74 11.43
CA GLU A 290 32.53 -69.39 11.89
C GLU A 290 31.41 -68.92 12.83
N ARG A 291 31.78 -68.12 13.82
CA ARG A 291 30.86 -67.45 14.75
C ARG A 291 31.22 -65.98 14.83
N LYS A 292 30.22 -65.10 14.70
CA LYS A 292 30.37 -63.66 14.89
C LYS A 292 29.30 -63.13 15.85
N LYS A 293 29.72 -62.38 16.88
CA LYS A 293 28.81 -61.66 17.77
C LYS A 293 28.27 -60.43 17.02
N VAL A 294 27.01 -60.10 17.24
CA VAL A 294 26.37 -58.89 16.73
C VAL A 294 25.47 -58.28 17.81
N TYR A 295 25.21 -56.99 17.72
CA TYR A 295 24.23 -56.31 18.59
C TYR A 295 22.95 -56.00 17.83
N VAL A 296 21.82 -56.17 18.50
CA VAL A 296 20.48 -55.94 17.97
C VAL A 296 19.85 -54.80 18.79
N PRO A 297 19.61 -53.62 18.19
CA PRO A 297 18.86 -52.56 18.86
C PRO A 297 17.43 -53.03 19.18
N LYS A 298 16.99 -52.89 20.43
CA LYS A 298 15.68 -53.35 20.91
C LYS A 298 14.75 -52.19 21.20
N GLU A 299 15.21 -51.23 21.97
CA GLU A 299 14.41 -50.13 22.48
C GLU A 299 15.22 -48.84 22.53
N ALA A 300 14.57 -47.72 22.25
CA ALA A 300 15.09 -46.40 22.53
C ALA A 300 14.13 -45.65 23.46
N ARG A 301 14.65 -45.11 24.56
CA ARG A 301 13.94 -44.19 25.45
C ARG A 301 14.48 -42.79 25.25
N LEU A 302 13.61 -41.83 24.97
CA LEU A 302 13.98 -40.46 24.70
C LEU A 302 13.35 -39.55 25.74
N GLU A 303 14.12 -38.58 26.22
CA GLU A 303 13.56 -37.36 26.76
C GLU A 303 13.68 -36.29 25.68
N VAL A 304 12.56 -35.62 25.40
CA VAL A 304 12.51 -34.58 24.38
C VAL A 304 11.95 -33.31 24.96
N ARG A 305 12.52 -32.19 24.52
CA ARG A 305 12.00 -30.86 24.77
C ARG A 305 11.01 -30.50 23.67
N VAL A 306 9.80 -30.09 24.05
CA VAL A 306 8.73 -29.71 23.13
C VAL A 306 8.33 -28.26 23.41
N GLY A 307 8.98 -27.32 22.72
CA GLY A 307 8.95 -25.92 23.11
C GLY A 307 9.59 -25.71 24.49
N GLU A 308 8.80 -25.25 25.46
CA GLU A 308 9.23 -25.00 26.86
C GLU A 308 8.88 -26.18 27.80
N ASN A 309 8.34 -27.28 27.25
CA ASN A 309 7.90 -28.45 28.01
C ASN A 309 8.85 -29.64 27.81
N LEU A 310 8.78 -30.62 28.72
CA LEU A 310 9.52 -31.87 28.64
C LEU A 310 8.54 -33.03 28.45
N ALA A 311 8.92 -33.98 27.60
CA ALA A 311 8.13 -35.17 27.29
C ALA A 311 9.00 -36.42 27.21
N GLY A 312 8.40 -37.56 27.56
CA GLY A 312 9.04 -38.87 27.46
C GLY A 312 8.53 -39.63 26.24
N ALA A 313 9.42 -40.29 25.53
CA ALA A 313 9.08 -41.19 24.44
C ALA A 313 9.78 -42.54 24.58
N ARG A 314 9.10 -43.60 24.13
CA ARG A 314 9.64 -44.96 24.05
C ARG A 314 9.37 -45.50 22.66
N VAL A 315 10.42 -46.01 22.01
CA VAL A 315 10.37 -46.58 20.67
C VAL A 315 10.83 -48.04 20.73
N ASP A 316 9.95 -48.96 20.39
CA ASP A 316 10.33 -50.35 20.09
C ASP A 316 10.99 -50.37 18.71
N LEU A 317 12.29 -50.67 18.66
CA LEU A 317 13.08 -50.63 17.43
C LEU A 317 12.87 -51.88 16.56
N GLU A 318 12.37 -52.99 17.13
CA GLU A 318 12.08 -54.21 16.37
C GLU A 318 10.71 -54.15 15.68
N ARG A 319 9.69 -53.65 16.40
CA ARG A 319 8.30 -53.51 15.89
C ARG A 319 8.04 -52.16 15.26
N GLY A 320 8.84 -51.16 15.60
CA GLY A 320 8.64 -49.80 15.17
C GLY A 320 7.46 -49.09 15.86
N GLU A 321 7.04 -49.54 17.04
CA GLU A 321 5.96 -48.93 17.80
C GLU A 321 6.48 -47.75 18.63
N VAL A 322 5.72 -46.65 18.69
CA VAL A 322 6.08 -45.43 19.44
C VAL A 322 5.05 -45.17 20.53
N THR A 323 5.51 -44.92 21.74
CA THR A 323 4.73 -44.38 22.85
C THR A 323 5.27 -43.00 23.18
N PHE A 324 4.38 -42.02 23.33
CA PHE A 324 4.74 -40.64 23.64
C PHE A 324 3.79 -40.08 24.69
N GLU A 325 4.36 -39.62 25.81
CA GLU A 325 3.63 -39.09 26.95
C GLU A 325 4.08 -37.66 27.24
N MET A 326 3.12 -36.74 27.24
CA MET A 326 3.35 -35.32 27.51
C MET A 326 2.16 -34.73 28.26
N ASN A 327 2.43 -34.17 29.43
CA ASN A 327 1.43 -33.45 30.20
C ASN A 327 1.38 -31.97 29.75
N PRO A 328 0.21 -31.33 29.75
CA PRO A 328 0.13 -29.88 29.54
C PRO A 328 0.97 -29.14 30.60
N LEU A 329 1.55 -28.00 30.22
CA LEU A 329 2.21 -27.11 31.19
C LEU A 329 1.21 -26.63 32.25
N PRO A 330 1.64 -26.40 33.51
CA PRO A 330 0.76 -26.00 34.60
C PRO A 330 0.19 -24.58 34.39
N ASP A 331 -0.95 -24.26 35.03
CA ASP A 331 -1.56 -22.92 34.94
C ASP A 331 -0.64 -21.81 35.46
N GLU A 332 0.12 -22.09 36.54
CA GLU A 332 1.08 -21.17 37.15
C GLU A 332 2.11 -20.66 36.13
N TYR A 333 2.63 -21.54 35.26
CA TYR A 333 3.55 -21.18 34.19
C TYR A 333 2.95 -20.11 33.26
N PHE A 334 1.69 -20.29 32.83
CA PHE A 334 1.04 -19.34 31.93
C PHE A 334 0.71 -18.02 32.61
N ILE A 335 0.39 -18.04 33.92
CA ILE A 335 0.13 -16.83 34.69
C ILE A 335 1.41 -16.01 34.82
N GLU A 336 2.53 -16.63 35.20
CA GLU A 336 3.84 -15.97 35.30
C GLU A 336 4.28 -15.43 33.95
N ARG A 337 4.16 -16.23 32.89
CA ARG A 337 4.54 -15.78 31.55
C ARG A 337 3.67 -14.63 31.06
N THR A 338 2.38 -14.63 31.39
CA THR A 338 1.47 -13.53 31.08
C THR A 338 1.89 -12.25 31.82
N ARG A 339 2.24 -12.34 33.11
CA ARG A 339 2.75 -11.20 33.89
C ARG A 339 3.99 -10.60 33.26
N ASP A 340 4.97 -11.41 32.90
CA ASP A 340 6.20 -10.94 32.25
C ASP A 340 5.92 -10.21 30.94
N ILE A 341 5.07 -10.80 30.09
CA ILE A 341 4.75 -10.26 28.77
C ILE A 341 3.98 -8.93 28.90
N VAL A 342 2.95 -8.90 29.74
CA VAL A 342 2.13 -7.69 29.96
C VAL A 342 3.00 -6.59 30.57
N ARG A 343 3.78 -6.89 31.62
CA ARG A 343 4.68 -5.91 32.25
C ARG A 343 5.73 -5.37 31.28
N LYS A 344 6.27 -6.21 30.41
CA LYS A 344 7.23 -5.77 29.38
C LYS A 344 6.60 -4.82 28.35
N GLN A 345 5.32 -5.04 28.00
CA GLN A 345 4.61 -4.22 27.02
C GLN A 345 4.09 -2.91 27.63
N THR A 346 3.47 -2.94 28.81
CA THR A 346 2.77 -1.79 29.40
C THR A 346 3.52 -1.10 30.53
N GLY A 347 4.55 -1.73 31.07
CA GLY A 347 5.22 -1.30 32.29
C GLY A 347 4.42 -1.56 33.58
N GLU A 348 3.24 -2.19 33.50
CA GLU A 348 2.31 -2.37 34.62
C GLU A 348 2.17 -3.81 35.09
N GLU A 349 1.84 -3.95 36.37
CA GLU A 349 1.47 -5.23 36.97
C GLU A 349 0.00 -5.56 36.71
N ILE A 350 -0.29 -6.86 36.60
CA ILE A 350 -1.65 -7.37 36.40
C ILE A 350 -2.44 -7.24 37.71
N SER A 351 -3.59 -6.56 37.67
CA SER A 351 -4.48 -6.41 38.81
C SER A 351 -5.52 -7.53 38.89
N GLU A 352 -6.06 -7.93 37.74
CA GLU A 352 -7.09 -8.97 37.62
C GLU A 352 -6.79 -9.86 36.43
N TYR A 353 -7.00 -11.17 36.57
CA TYR A 353 -6.88 -12.12 35.46
C TYR A 353 -7.83 -13.30 35.60
N GLU A 354 -8.16 -13.88 34.46
CA GLU A 354 -8.89 -15.13 34.29
C GLU A 354 -8.10 -16.02 33.33
N LEU A 355 -7.99 -17.32 33.63
CA LEU A 355 -7.34 -18.31 32.78
C LEU A 355 -8.39 -19.32 32.29
N LYS A 356 -8.42 -19.57 30.98
CA LYS A 356 -9.31 -20.55 30.34
C LYS A 356 -8.52 -21.51 29.47
N ARG A 357 -8.78 -22.81 29.62
CA ARG A 357 -8.23 -23.87 28.76
C ARG A 357 -9.27 -24.33 27.74
N THR A 358 -8.91 -24.36 26.47
CA THR A 358 -9.81 -24.82 25.40
C THR A 358 -9.00 -25.42 24.26
N ASN A 359 -9.31 -26.67 23.88
CA ASN A 359 -8.70 -27.37 22.73
C ASN A 359 -7.16 -27.32 22.70
N GLY A 360 -6.50 -27.57 23.84
CA GLY A 360 -5.04 -27.55 23.93
C GLY A 360 -4.40 -26.15 23.88
N LYS A 361 -5.22 -25.08 23.96
CA LYS A 361 -4.78 -23.70 24.11
C LYS A 361 -5.11 -23.18 25.50
N VAL A 362 -4.29 -22.25 25.98
CA VAL A 362 -4.48 -21.55 27.25
C VAL A 362 -4.64 -20.07 26.94
N LYS A 363 -5.74 -19.47 27.36
CA LYS A 363 -6.02 -18.05 27.19
C LYS A 363 -6.07 -17.40 28.56
N THR A 364 -5.24 -16.39 28.78
CA THR A 364 -5.24 -15.56 29.97
C THR A 364 -5.75 -14.18 29.58
N SER A 365 -6.80 -13.69 30.21
CA SER A 365 -7.36 -12.36 29.96
C SER A 365 -7.53 -11.60 31.25
N GLY A 366 -7.40 -10.28 31.22
CA GLY A 366 -7.41 -9.51 32.46
C GLY A 366 -7.23 -8.02 32.25
N LYS A 367 -6.88 -7.34 33.35
CA LYS A 367 -6.65 -5.89 33.38
C LYS A 367 -5.41 -5.56 34.22
N THR A 368 -4.85 -4.41 33.90
CA THR A 368 -3.84 -3.65 34.66
C THR A 368 -4.50 -2.36 35.14
N GLY A 369 -3.71 -1.39 35.64
CA GLY A 369 -4.24 -0.08 36.01
C GLY A 369 -4.87 0.64 34.82
N ARG A 370 -4.20 0.62 33.64
CA ARG A 370 -4.65 1.35 32.45
C ARG A 370 -5.13 0.48 31.29
N PHE A 371 -4.69 -0.77 31.20
CA PHE A 371 -4.87 -1.63 30.04
C PHE A 371 -5.71 -2.87 30.33
N SER A 372 -6.52 -3.29 29.36
CA SER A 372 -7.03 -4.66 29.27
C SER A 372 -6.12 -5.51 28.39
N PHE A 373 -5.94 -6.77 28.73
CA PHE A 373 -5.12 -7.69 27.95
C PHE A 373 -5.79 -9.04 27.72
N GLU A 374 -5.37 -9.70 26.65
CA GLU A 374 -5.65 -11.07 26.30
C GLU A 374 -4.39 -11.70 25.71
N VAL A 375 -3.92 -12.78 26.32
CA VAL A 375 -2.73 -13.51 25.90
C VAL A 375 -3.10 -14.97 25.69
N GLN A 376 -2.72 -15.53 24.54
CA GLN A 376 -3.04 -16.90 24.17
C GLN A 376 -1.77 -17.71 23.93
N PHE A 377 -1.71 -18.89 24.52
CA PHE A 377 -0.59 -19.82 24.41
C PHE A 377 -1.03 -21.20 23.93
N ASN A 378 -0.08 -21.96 23.40
CA ASN A 378 -0.20 -23.40 23.28
C ASN A 378 -0.05 -24.03 24.68
N GLY A 379 -1.04 -24.81 25.11
CA GLY A 379 -1.09 -25.42 26.44
C GLY A 379 -0.05 -26.52 26.67
N TYR A 380 0.52 -27.08 25.60
CA TYR A 380 1.54 -28.13 25.68
C TYR A 380 2.95 -27.60 25.47
N THR A 381 3.16 -26.63 24.58
CA THR A 381 4.52 -26.16 24.24
C THR A 381 4.92 -24.86 24.92
N GLY A 382 3.98 -24.13 25.52
CA GLY A 382 4.24 -22.81 26.11
C GLY A 382 4.37 -21.68 25.09
N ARG A 383 4.31 -21.97 23.78
CA ARG A 383 4.47 -20.99 22.71
C ARG A 383 3.34 -19.95 22.73
N LEU A 384 3.71 -18.67 22.67
CA LEU A 384 2.78 -17.57 22.46
C LEU A 384 2.12 -17.66 21.07
N LEU A 385 0.80 -17.72 21.03
CA LEU A 385 0.00 -17.77 19.80
C LEU A 385 -0.52 -16.38 19.40
N GLY A 386 -0.79 -15.53 20.38
CA GLY A 386 -1.30 -14.18 20.14
C GLY A 386 -1.39 -13.38 21.43
N MET A 387 -1.32 -12.06 21.29
CA MET A 387 -1.48 -11.11 22.38
C MET A 387 -2.23 -9.89 21.86
N GLU A 388 -3.18 -9.42 22.66
CA GLU A 388 -3.88 -8.16 22.49
C GLU A 388 -3.83 -7.40 23.81
N VAL A 389 -3.35 -6.15 23.76
CA VAL A 389 -3.28 -5.25 24.91
C VAL A 389 -3.80 -3.90 24.44
N LEU A 390 -4.78 -3.35 25.16
CA LEU A 390 -5.44 -2.11 24.79
C LEU A 390 -5.72 -1.25 26.02
N MET A 391 -5.37 0.02 25.91
CA MET A 391 -5.66 1.05 26.89
C MET A 391 -7.17 1.33 26.96
N SER A 392 -7.66 1.47 28.19
CA SER A 392 -9.04 1.89 28.46
C SER A 392 -9.28 3.36 28.11
N ASP A 393 -10.54 3.72 27.82
CA ASP A 393 -10.90 5.09 27.47
C ASP A 393 -10.68 6.08 28.63
N ASP A 394 -10.89 5.62 29.86
CA ASP A 394 -10.61 6.38 31.07
C ASP A 394 -9.11 6.67 31.22
N ALA A 395 -8.27 5.65 31.01
CA ALA A 395 -6.81 5.82 31.05
C ALA A 395 -6.27 6.71 29.93
N LEU A 396 -6.84 6.64 28.72
CA LEU A 396 -6.50 7.55 27.63
C LEU A 396 -6.87 8.99 27.98
N SER A 397 -8.07 9.20 28.52
CA SER A 397 -8.53 10.52 28.95
C SER A 397 -7.65 11.09 30.06
N GLU A 398 -7.24 10.26 31.02
CA GLU A 398 -6.33 10.63 32.10
C GLU A 398 -4.92 10.93 31.59
N LEU A 399 -4.39 10.12 30.67
CA LEU A 399 -3.10 10.34 30.02
C LEU A 399 -3.06 11.70 29.33
N LEU A 400 -4.08 12.03 28.52
CA LEU A 400 -4.14 13.31 27.81
C LEU A 400 -4.25 14.49 28.76
N ARG A 401 -5.05 14.38 29.84
CA ARG A 401 -5.17 15.42 30.87
C ARG A 401 -3.87 15.63 31.65
N ASN A 402 -3.14 14.56 31.96
CA ASN A 402 -1.87 14.65 32.68
C ASN A 402 -0.76 15.20 31.79
N ALA A 403 -0.72 14.80 30.51
CA ALA A 403 0.24 15.30 29.54
C ALA A 403 -0.01 16.77 29.19
N TYR A 404 -1.27 17.20 29.10
CA TYR A 404 -1.67 18.56 28.77
C TYR A 404 -2.69 19.11 29.79
N PRO A 405 -2.26 19.51 31.01
CA PRO A 405 -3.17 19.92 32.10
C PRO A 405 -4.00 21.15 31.81
N HIS A 406 -3.48 22.06 30.98
CA HIS A 406 -4.17 23.28 30.55
C HIS A 406 -4.83 23.12 29.18
N GLY A 407 -4.71 21.94 28.56
CA GLY A 407 -5.24 21.65 27.24
C GLY A 407 -6.68 21.19 27.27
N ARG A 408 -7.44 21.59 26.25
CA ARG A 408 -8.80 21.07 26.01
C ARG A 408 -8.78 20.17 24.79
N VAL A 409 -9.10 18.89 24.97
CA VAL A 409 -9.32 17.97 23.84
C VAL A 409 -10.54 18.45 23.04
N ILE A 410 -10.32 18.85 21.80
CA ILE A 410 -11.36 19.34 20.88
C ILE A 410 -11.79 18.27 19.88
N ASN A 411 -10.94 17.27 19.63
CA ASN A 411 -11.23 16.11 18.80
C ASN A 411 -10.40 14.90 19.27
N LEU A 412 -10.97 13.70 19.16
CA LEU A 412 -10.32 12.44 19.52
C LEU A 412 -10.77 11.35 18.55
N GLU A 413 -9.85 10.88 17.71
CA GLU A 413 -10.07 9.76 16.80
C GLU A 413 -9.38 8.51 17.36
N LYS A 414 -10.14 7.45 17.64
CA LYS A 414 -9.62 6.19 18.18
C LYS A 414 -9.60 5.10 17.11
N GLY A 415 -8.40 4.64 16.76
CA GLY A 415 -8.17 3.46 15.94
C GLY A 415 -8.08 2.17 16.78
N LYS A 416 -7.65 1.07 16.14
CA LYS A 416 -7.49 -0.23 16.82
C LYS A 416 -6.32 -0.26 17.81
N LYS A 417 -5.20 0.36 17.47
CA LYS A 417 -3.96 0.34 18.26
C LYS A 417 -3.40 1.73 18.57
N ALA A 418 -3.98 2.78 17.99
CA ALA A 418 -3.54 4.15 18.19
C ALA A 418 -4.76 5.06 18.33
N ALA A 419 -4.59 6.16 19.05
CA ALA A 419 -5.53 7.27 19.08
C ALA A 419 -4.82 8.56 18.67
N ILE A 420 -5.55 9.46 18.02
CA ILE A 420 -5.07 10.79 17.68
C ILE A 420 -5.99 11.81 18.35
N ALA A 421 -5.40 12.71 19.13
CA ALA A 421 -6.12 13.74 19.86
C ALA A 421 -5.67 15.13 19.40
N ASP A 422 -6.63 16.01 19.11
CA ASP A 422 -6.37 17.43 18.88
C ASP A 422 -6.63 18.18 20.20
N ILE A 423 -5.61 18.83 20.73
CA ILE A 423 -5.62 19.49 22.04
C ILE A 423 -5.41 20.98 21.85
N LEU A 424 -6.42 21.78 22.18
CA LEU A 424 -6.34 23.23 22.18
C LEU A 424 -5.56 23.73 23.40
N LEU A 425 -4.54 24.55 23.15
CA LEU A 425 -3.73 25.30 24.11
C LEU A 425 -3.78 26.80 23.75
N ASP A 426 -3.31 27.65 24.66
CA ASP A 426 -3.25 29.10 24.42
C ASP A 426 -2.39 29.49 23.21
N GLU A 427 -1.35 28.69 22.90
CA GLU A 427 -0.41 28.94 21.80
C GLU A 427 -0.81 28.26 20.47
N GLY A 428 -1.84 27.41 20.45
CA GLY A 428 -2.19 26.63 19.27
C GLY A 428 -2.90 25.32 19.54
N VAL A 429 -3.07 24.50 18.49
CA VAL A 429 -3.60 23.14 18.61
C VAL A 429 -2.47 22.12 18.49
N VAL A 430 -2.26 21.32 19.52
CA VAL A 430 -1.30 20.21 19.49
C VAL A 430 -2.00 18.94 19.06
N VAL A 431 -1.45 18.25 18.06
CA VAL A 431 -1.93 16.96 17.59
C VAL A 431 -1.05 15.88 18.22
N VAL A 432 -1.66 15.04 19.05
CA VAL A 432 -0.97 14.00 19.81
C VAL A 432 -1.36 12.64 19.27
N SER A 433 -0.37 11.82 18.92
CA SER A 433 -0.58 10.40 18.65
C SER A 433 -0.27 9.59 19.91
N VAL A 434 -1.17 8.70 20.29
CA VAL A 434 -1.03 7.82 21.46
C VAL A 434 -1.07 6.38 20.97
N ASP A 435 -0.05 5.59 21.30
CA ASP A 435 -0.08 4.13 21.13
C ASP A 435 -0.90 3.52 22.27
N LEU A 436 -2.01 2.86 21.92
CA LEU A 436 -2.95 2.28 22.87
C LEU A 436 -2.46 0.95 23.45
N THR A 437 -1.35 0.40 22.96
CA THR A 437 -0.81 -0.90 23.38
C THR A 437 0.21 -0.77 24.51
N ASP A 438 0.91 0.36 24.60
CA ASP A 438 1.89 0.64 25.66
C ASP A 438 1.66 1.98 26.39
N GLY A 439 0.80 2.86 25.85
CA GLY A 439 0.51 4.17 26.43
C GLY A 439 1.59 5.22 26.21
N SER A 440 2.53 4.97 25.29
CA SER A 440 3.43 6.01 24.79
C SER A 440 2.67 7.01 23.93
N TYR A 441 3.14 8.25 23.90
CA TYR A 441 2.55 9.29 23.06
C TYR A 441 3.64 10.22 22.53
N GLU A 442 3.36 10.82 21.38
CA GLU A 442 4.21 11.82 20.75
C GLU A 442 3.39 12.98 20.19
N GLU A 443 3.97 14.17 20.22
CA GLU A 443 3.44 15.32 19.49
C GLU A 443 3.73 15.11 18.00
N ALA A 444 2.69 14.79 17.22
CA ALA A 444 2.80 14.53 15.79
C ALA A 444 2.99 15.82 14.99
N ARG A 445 2.38 16.92 15.47
CA ARG A 445 2.50 18.28 14.92
C ARG A 445 1.80 19.31 15.82
N ARG A 446 2.06 20.58 15.52
CA ARG A 446 1.39 21.74 16.10
C ARG A 446 0.74 22.56 14.98
N LEU A 447 -0.52 22.92 15.16
CA LEU A 447 -1.29 23.82 14.30
C LEU A 447 -1.35 25.21 14.97
N PRO A 448 -1.52 26.31 14.21
CA PRO A 448 -1.71 27.64 14.79
C PRO A 448 -2.96 27.69 15.69
N SER A 449 -3.04 28.71 16.53
CA SER A 449 -4.26 28.95 17.30
C SER A 449 -5.42 29.33 16.35
N PRO A 450 -6.67 29.00 16.68
CA PRO A 450 -7.83 29.46 15.93
C PRO A 450 -7.84 30.99 15.76
N GLU A 451 -7.38 31.73 16.76
CA GLU A 451 -7.26 33.19 16.77
C GLU A 451 -6.20 33.68 15.78
N ASP A 452 -5.00 33.10 15.76
CA ASP A 452 -3.94 33.46 14.80
C ASP A 452 -4.36 33.11 13.37
N ALA A 453 -4.96 31.93 13.18
CA ALA A 453 -5.51 31.50 11.90
C ALA A 453 -6.63 32.45 11.43
N PHE A 454 -7.47 32.92 12.35
CA PHE A 454 -8.53 33.90 12.08
C PHE A 454 -7.96 35.24 11.61
N GLU A 455 -6.97 35.82 12.30
CA GLU A 455 -6.39 37.10 11.91
C GLU A 455 -5.77 37.04 10.49
N ASN A 456 -5.08 35.94 10.16
CA ASN A 456 -4.57 35.73 8.82
C ASN A 456 -5.70 35.57 7.78
N ALA A 457 -6.65 34.66 8.05
CA ALA A 457 -7.78 34.41 7.17
C ALA A 457 -8.61 35.67 6.90
N ARG A 458 -8.90 36.44 7.95
CA ARG A 458 -9.62 37.71 7.85
C ARG A 458 -8.88 38.69 6.94
N THR A 459 -7.58 38.86 7.15
CA THR A 459 -6.76 39.78 6.33
C THR A 459 -6.80 39.39 4.86
N VAL A 460 -6.67 38.09 4.56
CA VAL A 460 -6.72 37.58 3.19
C VAL A 460 -8.10 37.76 2.56
N ILE A 461 -9.18 37.43 3.27
CA ILE A 461 -10.54 37.50 2.74
C ILE A 461 -11.00 38.97 2.57
N GLU A 462 -10.86 39.82 3.59
CA GLU A 462 -11.26 41.24 3.51
C GLU A 462 -10.40 42.02 2.50
N GLY A 463 -9.15 41.62 2.28
CA GLY A 463 -8.28 42.23 1.26
C GLY A 463 -8.65 41.86 -0.18
N ASN A 464 -9.39 40.77 -0.39
CA ASN A 464 -9.69 40.24 -1.72
C ASN A 464 -11.17 40.28 -2.08
N PHE A 465 -12.09 40.31 -1.11
CA PHE A 465 -13.53 40.25 -1.31
C PHE A 465 -14.22 41.43 -0.63
N PRO A 466 -15.39 41.86 -1.12
CA PRO A 466 -16.11 43.02 -0.57
C PRO A 466 -16.84 42.70 0.75
N LEU A 467 -16.16 42.03 1.69
CA LEU A 467 -16.61 41.75 3.05
C LEU A 467 -15.86 42.61 4.04
N ARG A 468 -16.52 43.07 5.11
CA ARG A 468 -15.92 43.92 6.14
C ARG A 468 -16.38 43.49 7.53
N GLY A 469 -15.46 43.53 8.49
CA GLY A 469 -15.76 43.25 9.89
C GLY A 469 -16.08 41.78 10.14
N LEU A 470 -15.38 40.87 9.45
CA LEU A 470 -15.50 39.43 9.68
C LEU A 470 -15.11 39.09 11.12
N VAL A 471 -15.93 38.28 11.76
CA VAL A 471 -15.68 37.67 13.07
C VAL A 471 -15.72 36.15 12.95
N MET A 472 -14.88 35.46 13.71
CA MET A 472 -14.91 33.99 13.76
C MET A 472 -16.13 33.52 14.56
N GLU A 473 -17.05 32.81 13.90
CA GLU A 473 -18.22 32.20 14.52
C GLU A 473 -17.86 30.84 15.12
N SER A 474 -17.13 30.02 14.37
CA SER A 474 -16.71 28.69 14.80
C SER A 474 -15.45 28.23 14.08
N TYR A 475 -14.80 27.20 14.62
CA TYR A 475 -13.69 26.52 14.00
C TYR A 475 -13.77 25.02 14.22
N ARG A 476 -13.11 24.25 13.36
CA ARG A 476 -12.89 22.81 13.55
C ARG A 476 -11.55 22.38 12.96
N VAL A 477 -10.96 21.34 13.55
CA VAL A 477 -9.78 20.67 12.98
C VAL A 477 -10.25 19.59 12.02
N LEU A 478 -9.68 19.57 10.81
CA LEU A 478 -9.94 18.56 9.79
C LEU A 478 -8.70 17.70 9.57
N GLU A 479 -8.91 16.38 9.58
CA GLU A 479 -7.86 15.37 9.33
C GLU A 479 -6.62 15.52 10.23
N HIS A 480 -6.77 16.15 11.39
CA HIS A 480 -5.66 16.50 12.29
C HIS A 480 -4.55 17.34 11.61
N LYS A 481 -4.89 18.10 10.55
CA LYS A 481 -3.92 18.81 9.69
C LYS A 481 -4.32 20.23 9.33
N TYR A 482 -5.62 20.47 9.19
CA TYR A 482 -6.14 21.75 8.70
C TYR A 482 -7.08 22.35 9.73
N LEU A 483 -7.13 23.67 9.78
CA LEU A 483 -8.17 24.40 10.50
C LEU A 483 -9.19 24.91 9.50
N GLU A 484 -10.45 24.60 9.72
CA GLU A 484 -11.55 25.23 9.00
C GLU A 484 -12.22 26.25 9.92
N LEU A 485 -12.28 27.49 9.45
CA LEU A 485 -12.86 28.63 10.16
C LEU A 485 -14.15 29.04 9.45
N VAL A 486 -15.20 29.29 10.23
CA VAL A 486 -16.43 29.91 9.75
C VAL A 486 -16.44 31.35 10.23
N LEU A 487 -16.42 32.28 9.27
CA LEU A 487 -16.35 33.72 9.50
C LEU A 487 -17.65 34.37 9.05
N GLU A 488 -18.22 35.26 9.85
CA GLU A 488 -19.46 35.97 9.52
C GLU A 488 -19.33 37.48 9.72
N SER A 489 -20.12 38.23 8.96
CA SER A 489 -20.26 39.69 9.04
C SER A 489 -21.64 40.09 8.54
N ALA A 490 -22.01 41.37 8.71
CA ALA A 490 -23.23 41.91 8.08
C ALA A 490 -23.17 41.88 6.53
N ASP A 491 -21.95 41.94 5.98
CA ASP A 491 -21.71 41.96 4.54
C ASP A 491 -21.77 40.54 3.93
N GLY A 492 -21.63 39.48 4.73
CA GLY A 492 -21.63 38.10 4.26
C GLY A 492 -20.86 37.12 5.15
N ARG A 493 -20.64 35.91 4.62
CA ARG A 493 -19.99 34.79 5.29
C ARG A 493 -18.81 34.28 4.46
N ALA A 494 -17.77 33.81 5.14
CA ALA A 494 -16.68 33.06 4.55
C ALA A 494 -16.42 31.76 5.32
N VAL A 495 -16.16 30.66 4.61
CA VAL A 495 -15.61 29.43 5.18
C VAL A 495 -14.19 29.31 4.66
N VAL A 496 -13.20 29.26 5.54
CA VAL A 496 -11.78 29.32 5.17
C VAL A 496 -11.06 28.11 5.72
N LYS A 497 -10.34 27.39 4.85
CA LYS A 497 -9.47 26.28 5.22
C LYS A 497 -8.03 26.75 5.27
N VAL A 498 -7.38 26.55 6.40
CA VAL A 498 -6.02 26.99 6.70
C VAL A 498 -5.09 25.76 6.85
N ASP A 499 -3.91 25.82 6.23
CA ASP A 499 -2.86 24.82 6.42
C ASP A 499 -2.33 24.92 7.85
N GLY A 500 -2.37 23.83 8.61
CA GLY A 500 -1.91 23.86 9.98
C GLY A 500 -0.38 23.97 10.14
N SER A 501 0.40 23.69 9.10
CA SER A 501 1.86 23.77 9.16
C SER A 501 2.37 25.17 8.84
N THR A 502 1.76 25.84 7.86
CA THR A 502 2.20 27.18 7.42
C THR A 502 1.33 28.31 7.96
N GLY A 503 0.08 28.01 8.34
CA GLY A 503 -0.92 29.02 8.69
C GLY A 503 -1.53 29.71 7.47
N ASP A 504 -1.21 29.27 6.24
CA ASP A 504 -1.71 29.89 5.02
C ASP A 504 -3.14 29.44 4.67
N VAL A 505 -3.89 30.31 3.99
CA VAL A 505 -5.20 29.96 3.42
C VAL A 505 -5.01 29.02 2.23
N LEU A 506 -5.51 27.78 2.37
CA LEU A 506 -5.47 26.76 1.32
C LEU A 506 -6.69 26.82 0.40
N ASP A 507 -7.86 27.03 0.98
CA ASP A 507 -9.13 27.02 0.27
C ASP A 507 -10.13 27.95 0.97
N TYR A 508 -11.12 28.43 0.23
CA TYR A 508 -12.15 29.32 0.77
C TYR A 508 -13.46 29.24 -0.02
N LEU A 509 -14.55 29.52 0.67
CA LEU A 509 -15.86 29.81 0.08
C LEU A 509 -16.36 31.13 0.64
N VAL A 510 -16.72 32.07 -0.23
CA VAL A 510 -17.14 33.43 0.15
C VAL A 510 -18.51 33.73 -0.43
N GLU A 511 -19.41 34.23 0.40
CA GLU A 511 -20.76 34.63 0.02
C GLU A 511 -21.12 35.99 0.63
N VAL A 512 -21.43 36.98 -0.22
CA VAL A 512 -21.96 38.28 0.21
C VAL A 512 -23.45 38.19 0.46
N THR A 513 -24.00 39.05 1.33
CA THR A 513 -25.44 39.16 1.54
C THR A 513 -26.14 39.85 0.36
N PRO A 514 -27.46 39.67 0.19
CA PRO A 514 -28.24 40.43 -0.79
C PRO A 514 -28.11 41.94 -0.61
N ASP A 515 -28.01 42.43 0.62
CA ASP A 515 -27.85 43.86 0.90
C ASP A 515 -26.46 44.38 0.51
N ARG A 516 -25.41 43.59 0.73
CA ARG A 516 -24.08 43.93 0.22
C ARG A 516 -24.03 43.95 -1.30
N ALA A 517 -24.72 43.02 -1.98
CA ALA A 517 -24.86 43.05 -3.44
C ALA A 517 -25.55 44.33 -3.95
N LYS A 518 -26.56 44.86 -3.21
CA LYS A 518 -27.18 46.17 -3.52
C LYS A 518 -26.19 47.31 -3.40
N GLU A 519 -25.39 47.32 -2.34
CA GLU A 519 -24.37 48.35 -2.10
C GLU A 519 -23.34 48.35 -3.23
N ILE A 520 -22.81 47.18 -3.62
CA ILE A 520 -21.87 47.01 -4.73
C ILE A 520 -22.42 47.58 -6.04
N VAL A 521 -23.69 47.28 -6.37
CA VAL A 521 -24.32 47.81 -7.59
C VAL A 521 -24.55 49.32 -7.47
N SER A 522 -24.94 49.82 -6.30
CA SER A 522 -25.16 51.25 -6.07
C SER A 522 -23.86 52.05 -6.18
N GLU A 523 -22.72 51.50 -5.75
CA GLU A 523 -21.40 52.10 -5.92
C GLU A 523 -20.99 52.20 -7.39
N LYS A 524 -21.27 51.16 -8.19
CA LYS A 524 -20.96 51.14 -9.63
C LYS A 524 -21.93 51.97 -10.48
N TYR A 525 -23.19 52.09 -10.03
CA TYR A 525 -24.27 52.81 -10.71
C TYR A 525 -24.91 53.85 -9.77
N PRO A 526 -24.18 54.92 -9.40
CA PRO A 526 -24.61 55.87 -8.38
C PRO A 526 -25.89 56.66 -8.73
N ASP A 527 -26.16 56.85 -10.03
CA ASP A 527 -27.36 57.54 -10.52
C ASP A 527 -28.59 56.64 -10.62
N PHE A 528 -28.45 55.35 -10.29
CA PHE A 528 -29.53 54.36 -10.37
C PHE A 528 -30.06 54.01 -8.97
N LYS A 529 -31.38 53.95 -8.85
CA LYS A 529 -32.09 53.47 -7.68
C LYS A 529 -32.38 51.98 -7.81
N ILE A 530 -31.93 51.18 -6.85
CA ILE A 530 -32.22 49.74 -6.81
C ILE A 530 -33.73 49.50 -6.60
N LYS A 531 -34.28 48.54 -7.36
CA LYS A 531 -35.68 48.10 -7.29
C LYS A 531 -35.85 46.76 -6.62
N SER A 532 -35.06 45.78 -7.02
CA SER A 532 -35.14 44.41 -6.54
C SER A 532 -33.78 43.76 -6.58
N VAL A 533 -33.62 42.78 -5.70
CA VAL A 533 -32.49 41.84 -5.71
C VAL A 533 -33.04 40.45 -5.52
N GLU A 534 -32.69 39.57 -6.42
CA GLU A 534 -33.06 38.16 -6.40
C GLU A 534 -31.79 37.32 -6.37
N GLY A 535 -31.74 36.29 -5.51
CA GLY A 535 -30.57 35.43 -5.34
C GLY A 535 -30.81 34.04 -5.91
N THR A 536 -29.81 33.52 -6.61
CA THR A 536 -29.70 32.12 -7.02
C THR A 536 -28.54 31.45 -6.27
N GLU A 537 -28.24 30.18 -6.53
CA GLU A 537 -27.08 29.51 -5.92
C GLU A 537 -25.75 30.16 -6.31
N THR A 538 -25.62 30.70 -7.53
CA THR A 538 -24.33 31.18 -8.06
C THR A 538 -24.19 32.69 -8.12
N GLU A 539 -25.29 33.44 -8.11
CA GLU A 539 -25.28 34.89 -8.30
C GLU A 539 -26.53 35.60 -7.77
N TYR A 540 -26.42 36.91 -7.62
CA TYR A 540 -27.51 37.85 -7.42
C TYR A 540 -27.84 38.58 -8.71
N THR A 541 -29.13 38.73 -9.00
CA THR A 541 -29.65 39.61 -10.05
C THR A 541 -30.22 40.85 -9.41
N VAL A 542 -29.64 42.01 -9.72
CA VAL A 542 -30.01 43.32 -9.19
C VAL A 542 -30.61 44.16 -10.30
N THR A 543 -31.86 44.59 -10.14
CA THR A 543 -32.50 45.52 -11.07
C THR A 543 -32.46 46.93 -10.50
N ALA A 544 -31.98 47.88 -11.28
CA ALA A 544 -31.88 49.28 -10.90
C ALA A 544 -32.43 50.20 -12.01
N GLU A 545 -32.97 51.37 -11.65
CA GLU A 545 -33.49 52.33 -12.63
C GLU A 545 -33.01 53.75 -12.34
N ASN A 546 -32.87 54.57 -13.38
CA ASN A 546 -32.72 56.01 -13.26
C ASN A 546 -33.84 56.74 -14.01
N ASP A 547 -33.65 58.00 -14.41
CA ASP A 547 -34.68 58.75 -15.14
C ASP A 547 -34.94 58.22 -16.56
N ARG A 548 -33.98 57.50 -17.16
CA ARG A 548 -34.03 57.09 -18.57
C ARG A 548 -34.06 55.58 -18.76
N HIS A 549 -33.28 54.84 -17.99
CA HIS A 549 -32.98 53.44 -18.19
C HIS A 549 -33.33 52.60 -16.97
N MET A 550 -33.67 51.35 -17.24
CA MET A 550 -33.64 50.25 -16.29
C MET A 550 -32.51 49.31 -16.70
N VAL A 551 -31.68 48.93 -15.74
CA VAL A 551 -30.55 48.02 -15.91
C VAL A 551 -30.74 46.79 -15.03
N THR A 552 -30.30 45.65 -15.55
CA THR A 552 -30.22 44.39 -14.82
C THR A 552 -28.76 44.02 -14.71
N VAL A 553 -28.27 43.92 -13.48
CA VAL A 553 -26.85 43.65 -13.17
C VAL A 553 -26.77 42.30 -12.46
N ARG A 554 -25.90 41.42 -12.95
CA ARG A 554 -25.56 40.15 -12.32
C ARG A 554 -24.31 40.34 -11.46
N VAL A 555 -24.39 39.92 -10.21
CA VAL A 555 -23.30 39.98 -9.24
C VAL A 555 -23.02 38.57 -8.75
N SER A 556 -21.80 38.07 -8.88
CA SER A 556 -21.43 36.75 -8.34
C SER A 556 -21.62 36.68 -6.82
N ARG A 557 -21.82 35.47 -6.26
CA ARG A 557 -21.97 35.31 -4.81
C ARG A 557 -20.79 35.81 -3.99
N ASP A 558 -19.58 35.81 -4.55
CA ASP A 558 -18.38 36.37 -3.90
C ASP A 558 -18.25 37.90 -4.07
N GLY A 559 -19.18 38.54 -4.80
CA GLY A 559 -19.23 39.98 -5.04
C GLY A 559 -18.17 40.52 -6.01
N LYS A 560 -17.36 39.68 -6.66
CA LYS A 560 -16.26 40.12 -7.54
C LYS A 560 -16.70 40.41 -8.98
N LEU A 561 -17.49 39.52 -9.57
CA LEU A 561 -17.90 39.63 -10.96
C LEU A 561 -19.21 40.41 -11.03
N ILE A 562 -19.14 41.57 -11.69
CA ILE A 562 -20.27 42.50 -11.82
C ILE A 562 -20.50 42.75 -13.31
N GLU A 563 -21.55 42.15 -13.87
CA GLU A 563 -21.87 42.21 -15.29
C GLU A 563 -23.23 42.88 -15.51
N GLU A 564 -23.29 43.85 -16.42
CA GLU A 564 -24.57 44.39 -16.89
C GLU A 564 -25.18 43.40 -17.88
N ALA A 565 -26.19 42.66 -17.46
CA ALA A 565 -26.85 41.66 -18.30
C ALA A 565 -27.83 42.31 -19.30
N ASP A 566 -28.47 43.41 -18.89
CA ASP A 566 -29.42 44.11 -19.75
C ASP A 566 -29.53 45.61 -19.42
N ARG A 567 -29.82 46.40 -20.45
CA ARG A 567 -30.18 47.81 -20.36
C ARG A 567 -31.32 48.09 -21.32
N VAL A 568 -32.38 48.71 -20.79
CA VAL A 568 -33.56 49.09 -21.55
C VAL A 568 -34.04 50.48 -21.14
N LEU A 569 -34.70 51.21 -22.03
CA LEU A 569 -35.44 52.40 -21.66
C LEU A 569 -36.49 52.05 -20.62
N ARG A 570 -36.77 52.99 -19.72
CA ARG A 570 -37.94 52.84 -18.85
C ARG A 570 -39.21 52.81 -19.70
N ARG A 571 -40.16 51.95 -19.30
CA ARG A 571 -41.41 51.75 -20.03
C ARG A 571 -42.18 53.05 -20.24
N ASP A 572 -42.28 53.90 -19.22
CA ASP A 572 -42.98 55.19 -19.32
C ASP A 572 -42.32 56.18 -20.28
N LEU A 573 -40.99 56.12 -20.42
CA LEU A 573 -40.26 56.91 -21.41
C LEU A 573 -40.42 56.33 -22.82
N ALA A 574 -40.33 54.99 -22.96
CA ALA A 574 -40.56 54.31 -24.22
C ALA A 574 -41.98 54.57 -24.76
N GLU A 575 -43.00 54.56 -23.90
CA GLU A 575 -44.38 54.88 -24.25
C GLU A 575 -44.55 56.34 -24.71
N ARG A 576 -43.85 57.29 -24.05
CA ARG A 576 -43.83 58.70 -24.50
C ARG A 576 -43.17 58.88 -25.86
N MET A 577 -41.98 58.29 -26.04
CA MET A 577 -41.25 58.34 -27.32
C MET A 577 -42.05 57.64 -28.44
N ALA A 578 -42.74 56.56 -28.13
CA ALA A 578 -43.67 55.89 -29.04
C ALA A 578 -44.83 56.80 -29.44
N ALA A 579 -45.43 57.54 -28.50
CA ALA A 579 -46.50 58.47 -28.81
C ALA A 579 -46.01 59.63 -29.71
N GLU A 580 -44.81 60.15 -29.47
CA GLU A 580 -44.20 61.18 -30.32
C GLU A 580 -43.90 60.65 -31.73
N ALA A 581 -43.24 59.50 -31.84
CA ALA A 581 -42.94 58.87 -33.13
C ALA A 581 -44.22 58.49 -33.91
N ALA A 582 -45.28 58.07 -33.24
CA ALA A 582 -46.57 57.80 -33.89
C ALA A 582 -47.20 59.08 -34.46
N LYS A 583 -47.09 60.21 -33.74
CA LYS A 583 -47.60 61.51 -34.19
C LYS A 583 -46.87 62.06 -35.40
N GLU A 584 -45.58 61.77 -35.55
CA GLU A 584 -44.83 62.11 -36.77
C GLU A 584 -45.36 61.35 -38.01
N ILE A 585 -45.91 60.14 -37.81
CA ILE A 585 -46.51 59.35 -38.88
C ILE A 585 -47.90 59.88 -39.25
N ASP A 586 -48.69 60.25 -38.25
CA ASP A 586 -50.05 60.82 -38.33
C ASP A 586 -50.35 61.65 -37.08
N GLU A 587 -50.66 62.94 -37.23
CA GLU A 587 -50.85 63.87 -36.10
C GLU A 587 -51.92 63.43 -35.08
N GLU A 588 -52.92 62.64 -35.53
CA GLU A 588 -54.00 62.11 -34.68
C GLU A 588 -53.71 60.67 -34.19
N ALA A 589 -52.49 60.16 -34.36
CA ALA A 589 -52.11 58.81 -33.93
C ALA A 589 -52.17 58.60 -32.42
N MET A 590 -52.77 57.47 -32.02
CA MET A 590 -52.74 56.95 -30.67
C MET A 590 -52.03 55.60 -30.62
N VAL A 591 -51.13 55.44 -29.66
CA VAL A 591 -50.46 54.17 -29.38
C VAL A 591 -51.46 53.20 -28.74
N ARG A 592 -51.52 51.98 -29.27
CA ARG A 592 -52.39 50.90 -28.80
C ARG A 592 -51.67 49.96 -27.84
N SER A 593 -50.41 49.63 -28.14
CA SER A 593 -49.59 48.75 -27.32
C SER A 593 -48.11 49.10 -27.49
N VAL A 594 -47.36 48.89 -26.41
CA VAL A 594 -45.89 49.00 -26.36
C VAL A 594 -45.38 47.78 -25.59
N THR A 595 -44.67 46.89 -26.28
CA THR A 595 -44.20 45.61 -25.71
C THR A 595 -42.70 45.48 -25.93
N LEU A 596 -41.96 45.12 -24.90
CA LEU A 596 -40.52 44.86 -24.99
C LEU A 596 -40.28 43.38 -25.33
N ASN A 597 -39.76 43.12 -26.54
CA ASN A 597 -39.18 41.84 -26.94
C ASN A 597 -37.64 42.02 -27.03
N GLU A 598 -37.04 41.87 -28.21
CA GLU A 598 -35.65 42.29 -28.46
C GLU A 598 -35.51 43.82 -28.47
N ASN A 599 -36.52 44.51 -29.01
CA ASN A 599 -36.69 45.95 -29.07
C ASN A 599 -38.14 46.30 -28.66
N TRP A 600 -38.43 47.59 -28.51
CA TRP A 600 -39.80 48.02 -28.18
C TRP A 600 -40.67 47.96 -29.44
N GLU A 601 -41.63 47.05 -29.46
CA GLU A 601 -42.62 46.95 -30.53
C GLU A 601 -43.83 47.80 -30.19
N VAL A 602 -44.18 48.70 -31.12
CA VAL A 602 -45.26 49.67 -30.94
C VAL A 602 -46.32 49.45 -32.01
N GLU A 603 -47.58 49.36 -31.58
CA GLU A 603 -48.74 49.42 -32.45
C GLU A 603 -49.43 50.77 -32.29
N PHE A 604 -49.82 51.41 -33.39
CA PHE A 604 -50.52 52.69 -33.35
C PHE A 604 -51.67 52.74 -34.35
N ALA A 605 -52.67 53.56 -34.04
CA ALA A 605 -53.78 53.86 -34.93
C ALA A 605 -54.06 55.37 -34.91
N GLY A 606 -53.93 56.02 -36.06
CA GLY A 606 -54.34 57.40 -36.30
C GLY A 606 -55.52 57.49 -37.24
N ARG A 607 -55.86 58.72 -37.62
CA ARG A 607 -57.00 59.00 -38.49
C ARG A 607 -56.75 58.54 -39.92
N THR A 608 -55.56 58.83 -40.43
CA THR A 608 -55.13 58.56 -41.79
C THR A 608 -54.25 57.34 -41.92
N LYS A 609 -53.47 56.97 -40.89
CA LYS A 609 -52.60 55.78 -40.92
C LYS A 609 -52.74 54.90 -39.67
N VAL A 610 -52.53 53.60 -39.85
CA VAL A 610 -52.47 52.58 -38.82
C VAL A 610 -51.28 51.66 -39.11
N GLY A 611 -50.64 51.12 -38.08
CA GLY A 611 -49.52 50.21 -38.32
C GLY A 611 -48.71 49.88 -37.09
N ARG A 612 -47.50 49.37 -37.34
CA ARG A 612 -46.52 49.03 -36.31
C ARG A 612 -45.16 49.64 -36.61
N PHE A 613 -44.41 49.98 -35.57
CA PHE A 613 -43.00 50.32 -35.69
C PHE A 613 -42.20 49.78 -34.52
N VAL A 614 -40.88 49.72 -34.68
CA VAL A 614 -39.96 49.19 -33.67
C VAL A 614 -39.05 50.33 -33.22
N LEU A 615 -39.03 50.60 -31.91
CA LEU A 615 -38.07 51.51 -31.28
C LEU A 615 -36.89 50.74 -30.70
N HIS A 616 -35.68 51.25 -30.92
CA HIS A 616 -34.47 50.68 -30.34
C HIS A 616 -34.55 50.64 -28.80
N ARG A 617 -34.23 49.49 -28.19
CA ARG A 617 -34.47 49.23 -26.76
C ARG A 617 -33.86 50.25 -25.80
N THR A 618 -32.71 50.84 -26.14
CA THR A 618 -31.96 51.78 -25.28
C THR A 618 -32.03 53.25 -25.69
N THR A 619 -32.18 53.54 -26.98
CA THR A 619 -32.10 54.91 -27.52
C THR A 619 -33.49 55.47 -27.79
N GLY A 620 -34.45 54.62 -28.14
CA GLY A 620 -35.81 54.99 -28.53
C GLY A 620 -35.92 55.47 -29.99
N GLU A 621 -34.88 55.25 -30.80
CA GLU A 621 -34.91 55.57 -32.23
C GLU A 621 -35.77 54.58 -33.01
N VAL A 622 -36.52 55.06 -34.02
CA VAL A 622 -37.33 54.21 -34.88
C VAL A 622 -36.42 53.42 -35.83
N LEU A 623 -36.35 52.10 -35.66
CA LEU A 623 -35.55 51.20 -36.48
C LEU A 623 -36.29 50.77 -37.76
N LYS A 624 -37.59 50.52 -37.63
CA LYS A 624 -38.44 50.01 -38.71
C LYS A 624 -39.87 50.48 -38.52
N SER A 625 -40.55 50.84 -39.61
CA SER A 625 -41.96 51.26 -39.61
C SER A 625 -42.72 50.59 -40.76
N ASP A 626 -43.87 49.97 -40.47
CA ASP A 626 -44.87 49.51 -41.46
C ASP A 626 -46.19 50.21 -41.16
N ALA A 627 -46.33 51.42 -41.69
CA ALA A 627 -47.54 52.22 -41.61
C ALA A 627 -48.36 52.09 -42.90
N ARG A 628 -49.68 51.97 -42.77
CA ARG A 628 -50.62 51.86 -43.88
C ARG A 628 -51.74 52.88 -43.71
N PHE A 629 -52.21 53.44 -44.80
CA PHE A 629 -53.39 54.29 -44.82
C PHE A 629 -54.61 53.53 -44.34
N THR A 630 -55.42 54.19 -43.51
CA THR A 630 -56.72 53.67 -43.06
C THR A 630 -57.68 53.62 -44.24
N GLU A 631 -58.68 52.73 -44.14
CA GLU A 631 -59.76 52.67 -45.13
C GLU A 631 -60.46 54.02 -45.29
N MET A 632 -60.59 54.78 -44.19
CA MET A 632 -61.20 56.10 -44.18
C MET A 632 -60.37 57.12 -44.98
N ALA A 633 -59.05 57.17 -44.79
CA ALA A 633 -58.20 58.09 -45.58
C ALA A 633 -58.14 57.70 -47.06
N ILE A 634 -58.08 56.40 -47.38
CA ILE A 634 -58.15 55.92 -48.77
C ILE A 634 -59.48 56.34 -49.41
N LYS A 635 -60.58 56.18 -48.67
CA LYS A 635 -61.92 56.61 -49.08
C LYS A 635 -61.98 58.10 -49.35
N GLU A 636 -61.55 58.94 -48.41
CA GLU A 636 -61.58 60.39 -48.54
C GLU A 636 -60.70 60.88 -49.69
N SER A 637 -59.47 60.38 -49.78
CA SER A 637 -58.52 60.73 -50.84
C SER A 637 -59.04 60.35 -52.22
N TYR A 638 -59.65 59.16 -52.37
CA TYR A 638 -60.18 58.75 -53.66
C TYR A 638 -61.47 59.47 -54.03
N LEU A 639 -62.36 59.74 -53.07
CA LEU A 639 -63.53 60.60 -53.32
C LEU A 639 -63.10 61.99 -53.81
N ALA A 640 -62.08 62.60 -53.19
CA ALA A 640 -61.53 63.86 -53.64
C ALA A 640 -60.94 63.77 -55.06
N HIS A 641 -60.16 62.71 -55.35
CA HIS A 641 -59.63 62.44 -56.69
C HIS A 641 -60.73 62.38 -57.75
N VAL A 642 -61.83 61.67 -57.46
CA VAL A 642 -62.97 61.55 -58.39
C VAL A 642 -63.67 62.90 -58.62
N ARG A 643 -63.87 63.70 -57.56
CA ARG A 643 -64.44 65.06 -57.69
C ARG A 643 -63.55 65.95 -58.56
N GLU A 644 -62.25 65.93 -58.31
CA GLU A 644 -61.32 66.85 -58.96
C GLU A 644 -61.05 66.48 -60.42
N LYS A 645 -60.76 65.19 -60.68
CA LYS A 645 -60.40 64.67 -62.00
C LYS A 645 -61.59 64.52 -62.93
N TYR A 646 -62.72 64.05 -62.42
CA TYR A 646 -63.91 63.74 -63.23
C TYR A 646 -65.04 64.75 -63.06
N LYS A 647 -64.85 65.80 -62.25
CA LYS A 647 -65.84 66.87 -62.01
C LYS A 647 -67.19 66.35 -61.49
N GLU A 648 -67.16 65.25 -60.73
CA GLU A 648 -68.34 64.71 -60.05
C GLU A 648 -68.68 65.55 -58.81
N GLU A 649 -69.92 66.02 -58.70
CA GLU A 649 -70.30 66.92 -57.59
C GLU A 649 -70.50 66.18 -56.26
N ARG A 650 -71.09 64.98 -56.30
CA ARG A 650 -71.45 64.21 -55.09
C ARG A 650 -71.16 62.70 -55.24
N PRO A 651 -69.89 62.30 -55.45
CA PRO A 651 -69.54 60.89 -55.48
C PRO A 651 -69.75 60.24 -54.10
N ALA A 652 -70.30 59.02 -54.08
CA ALA A 652 -70.54 58.24 -52.88
C ALA A 652 -69.90 56.85 -53.01
N VAL A 653 -69.27 56.36 -51.94
CA VAL A 653 -68.65 55.02 -51.95
C VAL A 653 -69.73 53.96 -51.84
N GLU A 654 -69.78 53.05 -52.81
CA GLU A 654 -70.67 51.87 -52.76
C GLU A 654 -70.01 50.70 -52.06
N ARG A 655 -68.72 50.48 -52.30
CA ARG A 655 -67.98 49.32 -51.78
C ARG A 655 -66.53 49.68 -51.56
N LEU A 656 -65.99 49.24 -50.43
CA LEU A 656 -64.57 49.28 -50.11
C LEU A 656 -64.21 47.92 -49.53
N VAL A 657 -63.19 47.27 -50.10
CA VAL A 657 -62.70 45.95 -49.64
C VAL A 657 -61.19 46.04 -49.46
N LEU A 658 -60.74 45.81 -48.23
CA LEU A 658 -59.34 45.80 -47.85
C LEU A 658 -58.75 44.38 -47.99
N TYR A 659 -57.60 44.29 -48.66
CA TYR A 659 -56.80 43.06 -48.74
C TYR A 659 -55.51 43.25 -47.96
N GLU A 660 -55.57 43.03 -46.65
CA GLU A 660 -54.49 43.32 -45.70
C GLU A 660 -53.17 42.62 -46.08
N GLU A 661 -53.21 41.34 -46.44
CA GLU A 661 -52.01 40.57 -46.79
C GLU A 661 -51.37 41.03 -48.12
N ARG A 662 -52.17 41.55 -49.03
CA ARG A 662 -51.71 42.01 -50.36
C ARG A 662 -51.39 43.50 -50.41
N GLY A 663 -51.68 44.24 -49.33
CA GLY A 663 -51.33 45.64 -49.18
C GLY A 663 -52.09 46.61 -50.08
N TYR A 664 -53.28 46.25 -50.57
CA TYR A 664 -54.12 47.15 -51.39
C TYR A 664 -55.60 47.14 -50.98
N VAL A 665 -56.32 48.20 -51.34
CA VAL A 665 -57.77 48.33 -51.21
C VAL A 665 -58.40 48.40 -52.59
N HIS A 666 -59.56 47.75 -52.78
CA HIS A 666 -60.44 48.04 -53.90
C HIS A 666 -61.56 48.96 -53.43
N ILE A 667 -61.79 50.04 -54.18
CA ILE A 667 -62.84 51.00 -53.89
C ILE A 667 -63.73 51.22 -55.12
N LYS A 668 -65.03 51.20 -54.90
CA LYS A 668 -66.08 51.46 -55.88
C LYS A 668 -66.87 52.69 -55.44
N VAL A 669 -66.95 53.68 -56.32
CA VAL A 669 -67.58 54.97 -56.07
C VAL A 669 -68.64 55.25 -57.14
N ALA A 670 -69.85 55.61 -56.73
CA ALA A 670 -70.93 56.03 -57.61
C ALA A 670 -70.95 57.56 -57.77
N GLY A 671 -70.89 58.02 -59.02
CA GLY A 671 -71.17 59.39 -59.43
C GLY A 671 -72.56 59.53 -60.07
N ARG A 672 -72.83 60.66 -60.73
CA ARG A 672 -74.17 60.98 -61.28
C ARG A 672 -74.61 60.00 -62.38
N GLU A 673 -73.71 59.69 -63.30
CA GLU A 673 -73.97 58.78 -64.44
C GLU A 673 -72.88 57.73 -64.65
N THR A 674 -71.88 57.66 -63.76
CA THR A 674 -70.71 56.77 -63.90
C THR A 674 -70.32 56.14 -62.55
N LEU A 675 -69.94 54.87 -62.57
CA LEU A 675 -69.27 54.15 -61.48
C LEU A 675 -67.75 54.14 -61.71
N TYR A 676 -67.00 54.43 -60.66
CA TYR A 676 -65.54 54.49 -60.65
C TYR A 676 -64.98 53.39 -59.77
N TYR A 677 -63.96 52.69 -60.26
CA TYR A 677 -63.31 51.58 -59.58
C TYR A 677 -61.82 51.88 -59.47
N ALA A 678 -61.23 51.69 -58.31
CA ALA A 678 -59.79 51.77 -58.15
C ALA A 678 -59.22 50.67 -57.26
N ARG A 679 -57.99 50.29 -57.57
CA ARG A 679 -57.10 49.54 -56.68
C ARG A 679 -56.07 50.52 -56.15
N ILE A 680 -55.97 50.66 -54.84
CA ILE A 680 -55.11 51.66 -54.18
C ILE A 680 -54.15 50.94 -53.26
N ASP A 681 -52.86 51.25 -53.37
CA ASP A 681 -51.82 50.73 -52.47
C ASP A 681 -52.00 51.31 -51.07
N THR A 682 -52.10 50.45 -50.06
CA THR A 682 -52.36 50.87 -48.67
C THR A 682 -51.14 51.49 -48.01
N ARG A 683 -49.90 51.28 -48.48
CA ARG A 683 -48.70 51.88 -47.89
C ARG A 683 -48.45 53.29 -48.41
N THR A 684 -48.69 53.49 -49.70
CA THR A 684 -48.38 54.75 -50.39
C THR A 684 -49.59 55.61 -50.68
N GLY A 685 -50.82 55.07 -50.57
CA GLY A 685 -52.05 55.76 -50.95
C GLY A 685 -52.21 55.97 -52.46
N LYS A 686 -51.28 55.45 -53.28
CA LYS A 686 -51.29 55.63 -54.74
C LYS A 686 -52.29 54.70 -55.41
N ILE A 687 -53.02 55.23 -56.39
CA ILE A 687 -53.91 54.44 -57.24
C ILE A 687 -53.05 53.58 -58.18
N ILE A 688 -53.11 52.27 -58.01
CA ILE A 688 -52.41 51.26 -58.84
C ILE A 688 -53.14 51.07 -60.17
N SER A 689 -54.47 51.00 -60.14
CA SER A 689 -55.30 50.90 -61.34
C SER A 689 -56.65 51.57 -61.11
N GLU A 690 -57.19 52.19 -62.17
CA GLU A 690 -58.47 52.91 -62.13
C GLU A 690 -59.29 52.58 -63.40
N ASP A 691 -60.58 52.30 -63.24
CA ASP A 691 -61.52 52.00 -64.32
C ASP A 691 -62.87 52.70 -64.10
N ARG A 692 -63.67 52.88 -65.17
CA ARG A 692 -65.01 53.51 -65.09
C ARG A 692 -66.06 52.85 -65.99
N ALA A 693 -67.31 52.82 -65.53
CA ALA A 693 -68.47 52.30 -66.27
C ALA A 693 -69.70 53.22 -66.14
N PRO A 694 -70.48 53.47 -67.22
CA PRO A 694 -71.73 54.23 -67.13
C PRO A 694 -72.77 53.54 -66.24
N THR A 695 -73.73 54.27 -65.67
CA THR A 695 -74.80 53.70 -64.82
C THR A 695 -76.04 53.25 -65.62
N LYS A 696 -76.29 53.82 -66.81
CA LYS A 696 -77.46 53.53 -67.67
C LYS A 696 -77.04 53.06 -69.08
N GLY A 697 -77.79 52.10 -69.64
CA GLY A 697 -77.58 51.52 -70.99
C GLY A 697 -77.38 49.98 -70.99
N ILE A 698 -77.65 49.31 -72.11
CA ILE A 698 -77.55 47.83 -72.22
C ILE A 698 -76.09 47.36 -72.10
N THR A 699 -75.15 48.07 -72.75
CA THR A 699 -73.70 47.79 -72.66
C THR A 699 -73.10 48.19 -71.31
N ALA A 700 -73.75 49.09 -70.57
CA ALA A 700 -73.33 49.52 -69.24
C ALA A 700 -73.40 48.37 -68.23
N LYS A 701 -74.47 47.56 -68.24
CA LYS A 701 -74.64 46.41 -67.33
C LYS A 701 -73.53 45.35 -67.50
N LEU A 702 -73.15 45.05 -68.73
CA LEU A 702 -72.06 44.10 -69.04
C LEU A 702 -70.70 44.62 -68.54
N LYS A 703 -70.41 45.91 -68.77
CA LYS A 703 -69.15 46.52 -68.30
C LYS A 703 -69.08 46.61 -66.77
N GLN A 704 -70.20 46.91 -66.12
CA GLN A 704 -70.29 46.91 -64.66
C GLN A 704 -70.02 45.52 -64.08
N LEU A 705 -70.63 44.46 -64.62
CA LEU A 705 -70.38 43.07 -64.19
C LEU A 705 -68.90 42.67 -64.31
N GLN A 706 -68.24 43.08 -65.40
CA GLN A 706 -66.81 42.81 -65.61
C GLN A 706 -65.92 43.54 -64.59
N LEU A 707 -66.18 44.83 -64.33
CA LEU A 707 -65.41 45.60 -63.35
C LEU A 707 -65.71 45.19 -61.91
N ASP A 708 -66.98 44.90 -61.59
CA ASP A 708 -67.38 44.42 -60.26
C ASP A 708 -66.67 43.11 -59.92
N SER A 709 -66.39 42.24 -60.91
CA SER A 709 -65.60 41.00 -60.77
C SER A 709 -64.09 41.26 -60.64
N ARG A 710 -63.54 42.19 -61.43
CA ARG A 710 -62.11 42.55 -61.39
C ARG A 710 -61.70 43.24 -60.07
N TYR A 711 -62.61 44.02 -59.50
CA TYR A 711 -62.44 44.79 -58.26
C TYR A 711 -63.30 44.24 -57.10
N LYS A 712 -63.68 42.95 -57.18
CA LYS A 712 -64.36 42.21 -56.11
C LYS A 712 -63.37 41.79 -55.06
#